data_AF-A0A0W0VH90-F1
#
_entry.id   AF-A0A0W0VH90-F1
#
_cell.length_a   1.000
_cell.length_b   1.000
_cell.length_c   1.000
_cell.angle_alpha   90.00
_cell.angle_beta   90.00
_cell.angle_gamma   90.00
#
_symmetry.space_group_name_H-M   'P 1'
#
loop_
_entity.id
_entity.type
_entity.pdbx_description
1 polymer ?
#
loop_
_entity_poly.entity_id
_entity_poly.type
_entity_poly.pdbx_seq_one_letter_code
_entity_poly.pdbx_strand_id
1 'polypeptide(L)'
;MPKIIHNLEEFADKIVSCIYLEGSTLIDIFQQVHKEYTSEDSLIWYWVFSLSRKRGNDLHSAEVSLQRFNDPTIRIQEFQKFFSSGKWETTSANTRLFIALINAIPGYDKESEKYLHTVVIPPLKELLLQKMKSTLEKEKANKIIDERVLSSREEELKGFSREMPKDSAGIVLFSNAEACRLHAMNHPEEFSFYVNYLNQAKSKWQISWYDFTGASTNLSIDANLGEYLKAFEIEYKKLSELNAKLQPQESEASNKLFAEVLKKSALANPIKVTCKEAALSLLNKTVVLVNPPSDRKSLVSTYVIKREGKQLELYWYDSLGKAKNLQEYSELLRWIEQQDELSGQSLLRLKIHLMHMSIRGEVEEAKINKIQNLFKKTHGLALITTDDWKTIPPYKLIKDTYILTREPDPQNGEWVLYQRQRGGRNTKVNIKEWPNTDALEQFELILSKNKHLSAGNLSAEVREKLRLCLKNSSVMNEKSICKPINAFSAQEEVELKPFTFVITKEGKGWQLFYIDSLKKRIRVAMHTCPALAKELLQQWEMEPEDLEPEQLAVLSKALIGFKPSAKLNMNEFSQIAEILGKRSQQKKSHTPVAVIEINATNPGEDRVAGKVPGKLDVSQYAVASLFGHKDSKSLEKSVIDETEKPNPN
;
A
#
# COMPACT_ATOMS: atom_id res chain seq x y z
N MET A 1 16.45 25.62 -22.19
CA MET A 1 15.22 24.83 -21.97
C MET A 1 14.42 24.86 -23.28
N PRO A 2 13.29 24.16 -23.46
CA PRO A 2 12.49 24.38 -24.67
C PRO A 2 11.91 25.80 -24.70
N LYS A 3 11.85 26.42 -25.88
CA LYS A 3 11.08 27.66 -26.07
C LYS A 3 9.58 27.36 -26.07
N ILE A 4 8.80 28.30 -25.54
CA ILE A 4 7.33 28.18 -25.42
C ILE A 4 6.68 27.97 -26.80
N ILE A 5 7.12 28.74 -27.80
CA ILE A 5 6.51 28.72 -29.14
C ILE A 5 6.60 27.35 -29.84
N HIS A 6 7.60 26.54 -29.49
CA HIS A 6 7.79 25.22 -30.09
C HIS A 6 6.93 24.12 -29.43
N ASN A 7 6.33 24.39 -28.27
CA ASN A 7 5.53 23.43 -27.49
C ASN A 7 4.23 24.07 -26.99
N LEU A 8 3.59 24.88 -27.84
CA LEU A 8 2.47 25.74 -27.45
C LEU A 8 1.28 24.93 -26.88
N GLU A 9 1.00 23.75 -27.43
CA GLU A 9 -0.08 22.87 -26.94
C GLU A 9 0.18 22.32 -25.55
N GLU A 10 1.35 21.74 -25.32
CA GLU A 10 1.75 21.23 -24.00
C GLU A 10 1.81 22.37 -22.98
N PHE A 11 2.30 23.54 -23.38
CA PHE A 11 2.35 24.72 -22.54
C PHE A 11 0.94 25.22 -22.16
N ALA A 12 0.01 25.24 -23.12
CA ALA A 12 -1.37 25.59 -22.86
C ALA A 12 -2.05 24.59 -21.91
N ASP A 13 -1.76 23.29 -22.02
CA ASP A 13 -2.24 22.29 -21.06
C ASP A 13 -1.72 22.56 -19.65
N LYS A 14 -0.42 22.87 -19.50
CA LYS A 14 0.17 23.22 -18.20
C LYS A 14 -0.48 24.45 -17.57
N ILE A 15 -0.78 25.49 -18.37
CA ILE A 15 -1.49 26.67 -17.88
C ILE A 15 -2.91 26.32 -17.42
N VAL A 16 -3.67 25.56 -18.22
CA VAL A 16 -5.03 25.14 -17.83
C VAL A 16 -4.97 24.27 -16.56
N SER A 17 -3.98 23.38 -16.44
CA SER A 17 -3.75 22.60 -15.22
C SER A 17 -3.40 23.46 -14.02
N CYS A 18 -2.56 24.50 -14.16
CA CYS A 18 -2.25 25.43 -13.09
C CYS A 18 -3.53 26.14 -12.60
N ILE A 19 -4.35 26.66 -13.53
CA ILE A 19 -5.64 27.29 -13.19
C ILE A 19 -6.58 26.30 -12.49
N TYR A 20 -6.63 25.05 -12.97
CA TYR A 20 -7.55 24.01 -12.50
C TYR A 20 -7.14 23.38 -11.17
N LEU A 21 -5.86 23.11 -10.95
CA LEU A 21 -5.34 22.36 -9.80
C LEU A 21 -4.70 23.25 -8.74
N GLU A 22 -4.00 24.32 -9.15
CA GLU A 22 -3.17 25.14 -8.28
C GLU A 22 -3.84 26.47 -7.92
N GLY A 23 -4.96 26.39 -7.19
CA GLY A 23 -5.76 27.56 -6.84
C GLY A 23 -4.99 28.63 -6.07
N SER A 24 -4.08 28.25 -5.17
CA SER A 24 -3.22 29.19 -4.43
C SER A 24 -2.27 29.95 -5.35
N THR A 25 -1.58 29.25 -6.25
CA THR A 25 -0.67 29.86 -7.22
C THR A 25 -1.42 30.87 -8.09
N LEU A 26 -2.63 30.54 -8.53
CA LEU A 26 -3.47 31.44 -9.31
C LEU A 26 -3.87 32.70 -8.51
N ILE A 27 -4.27 32.53 -7.24
CA ILE A 27 -4.62 33.67 -6.37
C ILE A 27 -3.41 34.57 -6.15
N ASP A 28 -2.24 34.01 -5.87
CA ASP A 28 -1.00 34.77 -5.67
C ASP A 28 -0.63 35.58 -6.92
N ILE A 29 -0.80 34.99 -8.10
CA ILE A 29 -0.59 35.67 -9.40
C ILE A 29 -1.59 36.83 -9.57
N PHE A 30 -2.87 36.62 -9.28
CA PHE A 30 -3.88 37.69 -9.35
C PHE A 30 -3.58 38.83 -8.38
N GLN A 31 -3.15 38.51 -7.16
CA GLN A 31 -2.77 39.50 -6.14
C GLN A 31 -1.55 40.32 -6.56
N GLN A 32 -0.50 39.63 -7.03
CA GLN A 32 0.71 40.28 -7.52
C GLN A 32 0.37 41.24 -8.66
N VAL A 33 -0.39 40.77 -9.65
CA VAL A 33 -0.75 41.57 -10.82
C VAL A 33 -1.68 42.72 -10.45
N HIS A 34 -2.62 42.51 -9.53
CA HIS A 34 -3.48 43.57 -9.01
C HIS A 34 -2.64 44.69 -8.40
N LYS A 35 -1.74 44.36 -7.47
CA LYS A 35 -0.85 45.32 -6.79
C LYS A 35 0.02 46.10 -7.77
N GLU A 36 0.63 45.42 -8.74
CA GLU A 36 1.47 46.03 -9.77
C GLU A 36 0.66 46.92 -10.74
N TYR A 37 -0.58 46.52 -11.03
CA TYR A 37 -1.48 47.20 -11.95
C TYR A 37 -2.19 48.39 -11.31
N THR A 38 -2.48 48.39 -10.01
CA THR A 38 -3.04 49.56 -9.32
C THR A 38 -1.96 50.48 -8.77
N SER A 39 -0.72 49.97 -8.63
CA SER A 39 0.41 50.70 -8.03
C SER A 39 0.10 51.17 -6.60
N GLU A 40 -0.59 50.32 -5.84
CA GLU A 40 -0.98 50.54 -4.43
C GLU A 40 0.18 50.93 -3.51
N ASP A 41 1.41 50.53 -3.86
CA ASP A 41 2.61 50.85 -3.09
C ASP A 41 3.09 52.31 -3.23
N SER A 42 2.48 53.10 -4.13
CA SER A 42 2.86 54.51 -4.33
C SER A 42 1.64 55.42 -4.45
N LEU A 43 1.43 56.26 -3.44
CA LEU A 43 0.31 57.22 -3.37
C LEU A 43 0.24 58.17 -4.57
N ILE A 44 1.40 58.57 -5.12
CA ILE A 44 1.49 59.51 -6.25
C ILE A 44 1.11 58.80 -7.56
N TRP A 45 1.62 57.58 -7.77
CA TRP A 45 1.34 56.81 -8.98
C TRP A 45 -0.06 56.21 -8.98
N TYR A 46 -0.59 55.83 -7.81
CA TYR A 46 -1.96 55.37 -7.66
C TYR A 46 -2.97 56.38 -8.23
N TRP A 47 -2.80 57.68 -7.92
CA TRP A 47 -3.65 58.73 -8.47
C TRP A 47 -3.58 58.81 -10.00
N VAL A 48 -2.37 58.82 -10.58
CA VAL A 48 -2.17 58.88 -12.05
C VAL A 48 -2.71 57.63 -12.76
N PHE A 49 -2.51 56.46 -12.17
CA PHE A 49 -2.95 55.19 -12.75
C PHE A 49 -4.44 54.93 -12.56
N SER A 50 -5.08 55.48 -11.51
CA SER A 50 -6.53 55.36 -11.32
C SER A 50 -7.36 55.93 -12.47
N LEU A 51 -6.85 56.96 -13.17
CA LEU A 51 -7.51 57.59 -14.32
C LEU A 51 -7.33 56.81 -15.62
N SER A 52 -6.23 56.06 -15.77
CA SER A 52 -5.85 55.36 -17.00
C SER A 52 -6.12 53.85 -16.96
N ARG A 53 -6.12 53.22 -15.77
CA ARG A 53 -6.21 51.77 -15.55
C ARG A 53 -7.57 51.35 -15.01
N LYS A 54 -8.57 51.30 -15.90
CA LYS A 54 -9.99 51.09 -15.56
C LYS A 54 -10.38 49.67 -15.09
N ARG A 55 -9.45 48.72 -15.04
CA ARG A 55 -9.72 47.28 -14.76
C ARG A 55 -9.19 46.78 -13.41
N GLY A 56 -8.75 47.66 -12.52
CA GLY A 56 -8.34 47.26 -11.16
C GLY A 56 -9.46 46.53 -10.42
N ASN A 57 -10.68 47.06 -10.48
CA ASN A 57 -11.85 46.46 -9.85
C ASN A 57 -12.21 45.08 -10.42
N ASP A 58 -12.00 44.85 -11.72
CA ASP A 58 -12.24 43.53 -12.34
C ASP A 58 -11.24 42.49 -11.82
N LEU A 59 -9.96 42.88 -11.65
CA LEU A 59 -8.92 42.03 -11.07
C LEU A 59 -9.26 41.68 -9.63
N HIS A 60 -9.62 42.68 -8.82
CA HIS A 60 -10.01 42.47 -7.43
C HIS A 60 -11.27 41.60 -7.31
N SER A 61 -12.29 41.80 -8.16
CA SER A 61 -13.49 40.98 -8.17
C SER A 61 -13.21 39.52 -8.53
N ALA A 62 -12.30 39.28 -9.47
CA ALA A 62 -11.86 37.94 -9.83
C ALA A 62 -11.07 37.29 -8.68
N GLU A 63 -10.13 38.03 -8.07
CA GLU A 63 -9.38 37.60 -6.89
C GLU A 63 -10.30 37.15 -5.75
N VAL A 64 -11.26 38.00 -5.36
CA VAL A 64 -12.22 37.70 -4.28
C VAL A 64 -13.05 36.46 -4.60
N SER A 65 -13.42 36.28 -5.87
CA SER A 65 -14.19 35.11 -6.31
C SER A 65 -13.34 33.83 -6.27
N LEU A 66 -12.07 33.90 -6.66
CA LEU A 66 -11.11 32.79 -6.57
C LEU A 66 -10.79 32.40 -5.12
N GLN A 67 -10.70 33.38 -4.21
CA GLN A 67 -10.52 33.13 -2.77
C GLN A 67 -11.76 32.50 -2.13
N ARG A 68 -12.96 32.93 -2.55
CA ARG A 68 -14.22 32.47 -1.98
C ARG A 68 -14.58 31.04 -2.41
N PHE A 69 -14.23 30.65 -3.63
CA PHE A 69 -14.63 29.38 -4.20
C PHE A 69 -13.41 28.54 -4.62
N ASN A 70 -13.12 27.47 -3.87
CA ASN A 70 -12.05 26.53 -4.20
C ASN A 70 -12.42 25.53 -5.33
N ASP A 71 -13.58 25.70 -5.98
CA ASP A 71 -14.05 24.81 -7.05
C ASP A 71 -13.24 25.03 -8.35
N PRO A 72 -12.63 23.98 -8.93
CA PRO A 72 -11.86 24.07 -10.17
C PRO A 72 -12.63 24.63 -11.38
N THR A 73 -13.93 24.35 -11.47
CA THR A 73 -14.81 24.84 -12.53
C THR A 73 -15.00 26.34 -12.39
N ILE A 74 -15.25 26.82 -11.17
CA ILE A 74 -15.41 28.26 -10.88
C ILE A 74 -14.10 29.00 -11.20
N ARG A 75 -12.93 28.41 -10.87
CA ARG A 75 -11.63 28.99 -11.21
C ARG A 75 -11.43 29.18 -12.71
N ILE A 76 -11.72 28.15 -13.52
CA ILE A 76 -11.66 28.29 -14.99
C ILE A 76 -12.68 29.31 -15.49
N GLN A 77 -13.90 29.34 -14.96
CA GLN A 77 -14.93 30.29 -15.38
C GLN A 77 -14.56 31.74 -15.08
N GLU A 78 -14.12 32.05 -13.86
CA GLU A 78 -13.71 33.40 -13.48
C GLU A 78 -12.46 33.83 -14.24
N PHE A 79 -11.49 32.93 -14.43
CA PHE A 79 -10.34 33.20 -15.30
C PHE A 79 -10.80 33.51 -16.74
N GLN A 80 -11.62 32.64 -17.33
CA GLN A 80 -12.13 32.82 -18.70
C GLN A 80 -12.92 34.12 -18.85
N LYS A 81 -13.75 34.48 -17.87
CA LYS A 81 -14.55 35.71 -17.84
C LYS A 81 -13.66 36.95 -17.78
N PHE A 82 -12.65 36.95 -16.90
CA PHE A 82 -11.69 38.04 -16.81
C PHE A 82 -10.87 38.18 -18.10
N PHE A 83 -10.46 37.04 -18.68
CA PHE A 83 -9.57 36.94 -19.83
C PHE A 83 -10.24 37.25 -21.18
N SER A 84 -11.51 36.88 -21.32
CA SER A 84 -12.33 37.17 -22.51
C SER A 84 -12.79 38.63 -22.56
N SER A 85 -12.84 39.30 -21.41
CA SER A 85 -13.12 40.73 -21.31
C SER A 85 -11.81 41.54 -21.36
N GLY A 86 -11.84 42.71 -21.99
CA GLY A 86 -10.72 43.67 -21.99
C GLY A 86 -9.74 43.60 -23.17
N LYS A 87 -8.81 44.55 -23.17
CA LYS A 87 -7.84 44.77 -24.25
C LYS A 87 -6.52 44.03 -24.00
N TRP A 88 -5.75 43.87 -25.07
CA TRP A 88 -4.47 43.16 -25.12
C TRP A 88 -3.28 44.08 -25.45
N GLU A 89 -3.41 45.35 -25.05
CA GLU A 89 -2.33 46.34 -25.13
C GLU A 89 -1.21 45.97 -24.15
N THR A 90 0.03 46.37 -24.42
CA THR A 90 1.21 45.98 -23.62
C THR A 90 1.09 46.30 -22.12
N THR A 91 0.37 47.37 -21.77
CA THR A 91 0.15 47.81 -20.39
C THR A 91 -1.17 47.34 -19.78
N SER A 92 -1.97 46.57 -20.52
CA SER A 92 -3.28 46.10 -20.09
C SER A 92 -3.20 45.07 -18.96
N ALA A 93 -4.25 45.02 -18.12
CA ALA A 93 -4.39 44.02 -17.06
C ALA A 93 -4.30 42.57 -17.59
N ASN A 94 -4.90 42.29 -18.75
CA ASN A 94 -4.85 40.96 -19.37
C ASN A 94 -3.43 40.57 -19.75
N THR A 95 -2.67 41.48 -20.36
CA THR A 95 -1.30 41.19 -20.79
C THR A 95 -0.40 40.94 -19.58
N ARG A 96 -0.53 41.75 -18.53
CA ARG A 96 0.25 41.57 -17.28
C ARG A 96 -0.10 40.27 -16.57
N LEU A 97 -1.39 39.98 -16.41
CA LEU A 97 -1.84 38.73 -15.80
C LEU A 97 -1.30 37.52 -16.56
N PHE A 98 -1.32 37.61 -17.89
CA PHE A 98 -0.91 36.51 -18.73
C PHE A 98 0.60 36.29 -18.75
N ILE A 99 1.39 37.36 -18.72
CA ILE A 99 2.86 37.27 -18.56
C ILE A 99 3.21 36.66 -17.20
N ALA A 100 2.56 37.08 -16.12
CA ALA A 100 2.77 36.51 -14.79
C ALA A 100 2.45 35.00 -14.76
N LEU A 101 1.35 34.60 -15.41
CA LEU A 101 0.97 33.20 -15.55
C LEU A 101 1.96 32.39 -16.39
N ILE A 102 2.43 32.93 -17.51
CA ILE A 102 3.47 32.31 -18.35
C ILE A 102 4.75 32.07 -17.53
N ASN A 103 5.17 33.07 -16.75
CA ASN A 103 6.38 33.01 -15.94
C ASN A 103 6.27 32.08 -14.74
N ALA A 104 5.04 31.78 -14.28
CA ALA A 104 4.79 30.84 -13.20
C ALA A 104 4.96 29.38 -13.64
N ILE A 105 4.90 29.07 -14.94
CA ILE A 105 5.06 27.70 -15.44
C ILE A 105 6.55 27.34 -15.55
N PRO A 106 7.04 26.36 -14.76
CA PRO A 106 8.44 25.97 -14.79
C PRO A 106 8.80 25.16 -16.05
N GLY A 107 10.09 25.15 -16.41
CA GLY A 107 10.65 24.26 -17.44
C GLY A 107 10.75 24.84 -18.85
N TYR A 108 10.51 26.15 -19.02
CA TYR A 108 10.66 26.88 -20.28
C TYR A 108 11.65 28.03 -20.13
N ASP A 109 12.27 28.44 -21.24
CA ASP A 109 13.17 29.60 -21.23
C ASP A 109 12.42 30.89 -20.90
N LYS A 110 13.04 31.76 -20.09
CA LYS A 110 12.50 33.10 -19.80
C LYS A 110 12.69 33.97 -21.03
N GLU A 111 11.58 34.29 -21.69
CA GLU A 111 11.56 35.15 -22.88
C GLU A 111 11.36 36.62 -22.50
N SER A 112 11.80 37.54 -23.36
CA SER A 112 11.55 38.97 -23.15
C SER A 112 10.06 39.31 -23.24
N GLU A 113 9.59 40.30 -22.47
CA GLU A 113 8.17 40.73 -22.50
C GLU A 113 7.71 41.14 -23.91
N LYS A 114 8.59 41.78 -24.70
CA LYS A 114 8.32 42.14 -26.09
C LYS A 114 8.09 40.91 -26.96
N TYR A 115 8.90 39.87 -26.78
CA TYR A 115 8.75 38.59 -27.50
C TYR A 115 7.48 37.85 -27.07
N LEU A 116 7.21 37.80 -25.75
CA LEU A 116 5.97 37.22 -25.24
C LEU A 116 4.76 37.90 -25.86
N HIS A 117 4.69 39.23 -25.81
CA HIS A 117 3.56 40.01 -26.33
C HIS A 117 3.32 39.82 -27.83
N THR A 118 4.38 39.84 -28.63
CA THR A 118 4.27 39.84 -30.10
C THR A 118 4.19 38.45 -30.72
N VAL A 119 4.82 37.44 -30.11
CA VAL A 119 5.00 36.11 -30.72
C VAL A 119 4.23 35.02 -29.97
N VAL A 120 4.22 35.04 -28.63
CA VAL A 120 3.69 33.93 -27.82
C VAL A 120 2.23 34.14 -27.41
N ILE A 121 1.89 35.33 -26.94
CA ILE A 121 0.57 35.64 -26.39
C ILE A 121 -0.56 35.44 -27.40
N PRO A 122 -0.48 35.94 -28.66
CA PRO A 122 -1.58 35.81 -29.61
C PRO A 122 -2.02 34.37 -29.89
N PRO A 123 -1.13 33.43 -30.29
CA PRO A 123 -1.55 32.05 -30.55
C PRO A 123 -1.89 31.28 -29.27
N LEU A 124 -1.21 31.57 -28.14
CA LEU A 124 -1.48 30.89 -26.88
C LEU A 124 -2.87 31.24 -26.32
N LYS A 125 -3.31 32.50 -26.49
CA LYS A 125 -4.61 32.98 -26.05
C LYS A 125 -5.76 32.18 -26.66
N GLU A 126 -5.74 32.01 -27.98
CA GLU A 126 -6.79 31.28 -28.71
C GLU A 126 -6.85 29.82 -28.26
N LEU A 127 -5.69 29.18 -28.16
CA LEU A 127 -5.54 27.79 -27.74
C LEU A 127 -6.05 27.56 -26.31
N LEU A 128 -5.74 28.48 -25.39
CA LEU A 128 -6.21 28.41 -24.01
C LEU A 128 -7.73 28.55 -23.89
N LEU A 129 -8.32 29.52 -24.59
CA LEU A 129 -9.77 29.70 -24.57
C LEU A 129 -10.50 28.45 -25.09
N GLN A 130 -9.96 27.81 -26.14
CA GLN A 130 -10.49 26.56 -26.66
C GLN A 130 -10.35 25.42 -25.65
N LYS A 131 -9.17 25.25 -25.03
CA LYS A 131 -8.93 24.20 -24.02
C LYS A 131 -9.79 24.40 -22.77
N MET A 132 -9.92 25.63 -22.27
CA MET A 132 -10.80 25.96 -21.13
C MET A 132 -12.25 25.61 -21.43
N LYS A 133 -12.75 25.98 -22.62
CA LYS A 133 -14.11 25.63 -23.05
C LYS A 133 -14.31 24.11 -23.08
N SER A 134 -13.37 23.37 -23.66
CA SER A 134 -13.42 21.90 -23.69
C SER A 134 -13.41 21.29 -22.28
N THR A 135 -12.60 21.81 -21.36
CA THR A 135 -12.55 21.34 -19.96
C THR A 135 -13.87 21.61 -19.24
N LEU A 136 -14.47 22.79 -19.41
CA LEU A 136 -15.77 23.12 -18.82
C LEU A 136 -16.91 22.25 -19.37
N GLU A 137 -16.92 21.96 -20.67
CA GLU A 137 -17.91 21.07 -21.29
C GLU A 137 -17.80 19.63 -20.75
N LYS A 138 -16.57 19.13 -20.57
CA LYS A 138 -16.31 17.82 -19.96
C LYS A 138 -16.81 17.76 -18.51
N GLU A 139 -16.52 18.77 -17.70
CA GLU A 139 -16.98 18.83 -16.31
C GLU A 139 -18.51 18.89 -16.21
N LYS A 140 -19.17 19.69 -17.06
CA LYS A 140 -20.64 19.71 -17.12
C LYS A 140 -21.23 18.34 -17.48
N ALA A 141 -20.64 17.66 -18.46
CA ALA A 141 -21.08 16.31 -18.83
C ALA A 141 -20.92 15.33 -17.66
N ASN A 142 -19.81 15.38 -16.94
CA ASN A 142 -19.57 14.55 -15.75
C ASN A 142 -20.59 14.82 -14.64
N LYS A 143 -20.86 16.09 -14.32
CA LYS A 143 -21.87 16.44 -13.30
C LYS A 143 -23.27 15.93 -13.65
N ILE A 144 -23.69 16.05 -14.91
CA ILE A 144 -24.98 15.50 -15.38
C ILE A 144 -25.01 13.98 -15.24
N ILE A 145 -23.89 13.30 -15.48
CA ILE A 145 -23.77 11.85 -15.29
C ILE A 145 -23.92 11.49 -13.82
N ASP A 146 -23.22 12.19 -12.93
CA ASP A 146 -23.29 11.94 -11.49
C ASP A 146 -24.71 12.15 -10.96
N GLU A 147 -25.37 13.24 -11.36
CA GLU A 147 -26.77 13.51 -10.99
C GLU A 147 -27.73 12.44 -11.49
N ARG A 148 -27.53 11.91 -12.71
CA ARG A 148 -28.36 10.81 -13.23
C ARG A 148 -28.08 9.50 -12.52
N VAL A 149 -26.82 9.19 -12.20
CA VAL A 149 -26.48 7.99 -11.41
C VAL A 149 -27.11 8.07 -10.02
N LEU A 150 -27.05 9.24 -9.38
CA LEU A 150 -27.70 9.48 -8.10
C LEU A 150 -29.22 9.38 -8.20
N SER A 151 -29.81 9.96 -9.24
CA SER A 151 -31.26 9.91 -9.47
C SER A 151 -31.74 8.48 -9.74
N SER A 152 -31.06 7.72 -10.60
CA SER A 152 -31.35 6.30 -10.82
C SER A 152 -31.18 5.48 -9.55
N ARG A 153 -30.18 5.81 -8.71
CA ARG A 153 -30.00 5.17 -7.40
C ARG A 153 -31.14 5.50 -6.43
N GLU A 154 -31.62 6.74 -6.42
CA GLU A 154 -32.77 7.12 -5.60
C GLU A 154 -34.05 6.45 -6.06
N GLU A 155 -34.28 6.36 -7.37
CA GLU A 155 -35.42 5.65 -7.94
C GLU A 155 -35.37 4.15 -7.63
N GLU A 156 -34.19 3.54 -7.74
CA GLU A 156 -33.95 2.16 -7.33
C GLU A 156 -34.26 1.96 -5.85
N LEU A 157 -33.74 2.82 -4.97
CA LEU A 157 -33.99 2.77 -3.52
C LEU A 157 -35.48 2.96 -3.19
N LYS A 158 -36.16 3.87 -3.91
CA LYS A 158 -37.60 4.13 -3.75
C LYS A 158 -38.44 2.95 -4.24
N GLY A 159 -38.08 2.32 -5.35
CA GLY A 159 -38.70 1.08 -5.85
C GLY A 159 -38.52 -0.05 -4.84
N PHE A 160 -37.29 -0.24 -4.37
CA PHE A 160 -36.93 -1.25 -3.38
C PHE A 160 -37.73 -1.10 -2.07
N SER A 161 -37.88 0.14 -1.60
CA SER A 161 -38.61 0.45 -0.37
C SER A 161 -40.14 0.32 -0.51
N ARG A 162 -40.68 0.37 -1.73
CA ARG A 162 -42.12 0.20 -2.01
C ARG A 162 -42.50 -1.26 -2.17
N GLU A 163 -41.62 -2.08 -2.74
CA GLU A 163 -41.89 -3.49 -3.05
C GLU A 163 -41.57 -4.43 -1.87
N MET A 164 -40.67 -4.04 -0.98
CA MET A 164 -40.34 -4.85 0.19
C MET A 164 -41.34 -4.60 1.33
N PRO A 165 -41.99 -5.65 1.87
CA PRO A 165 -42.75 -5.52 3.11
C PRO A 165 -41.84 -4.94 4.20
N LYS A 166 -42.32 -3.89 4.88
CA LYS A 166 -41.68 -3.34 6.09
C LYS A 166 -41.72 -4.32 7.26
N ASP A 167 -42.50 -5.38 7.12
CA ASP A 167 -42.71 -6.39 8.14
C ASP A 167 -41.53 -7.37 8.20
N SER A 168 -41.35 -8.00 9.36
CA SER A 168 -40.35 -9.07 9.57
C SER A 168 -40.68 -10.37 8.83
N ALA A 169 -41.73 -10.36 8.00
CA ALA A 169 -42.10 -11.45 7.11
C ALA A 169 -40.96 -11.74 6.11
N GLY A 170 -40.57 -13.01 6.02
CA GLY A 170 -39.43 -13.45 5.21
C GLY A 170 -38.05 -13.18 5.82
N ILE A 171 -37.97 -12.93 7.14
CA ILE A 171 -36.68 -12.86 7.86
C ILE A 171 -36.65 -13.93 8.96
N VAL A 172 -35.61 -14.77 8.94
CA VAL A 172 -35.44 -15.87 9.89
C VAL A 172 -34.09 -15.75 10.60
N LEU A 173 -34.13 -15.88 11.94
CA LEU A 173 -32.93 -15.90 12.77
C LEU A 173 -32.61 -17.34 13.19
N PHE A 174 -31.35 -17.70 13.12
CA PHE A 174 -30.84 -19.01 13.47
C PHE A 174 -29.73 -18.89 14.51
N SER A 175 -29.72 -19.85 15.43
CA SER A 175 -28.61 -20.09 16.37
C SER A 175 -27.61 -21.14 15.87
N ASN A 176 -27.89 -21.77 14.73
CA ASN A 176 -27.06 -22.79 14.10
C ASN A 176 -26.72 -22.35 12.68
N ALA A 177 -25.42 -22.28 12.38
CA ALA A 177 -24.93 -21.83 11.08
C ALA A 177 -25.36 -22.72 9.92
N GLU A 178 -25.36 -24.04 10.12
CA GLU A 178 -25.69 -25.01 9.06
C GLU A 178 -27.19 -25.03 8.76
N ALA A 179 -28.03 -24.94 9.80
CA ALA A 179 -29.48 -24.79 9.61
C ALA A 179 -29.82 -23.49 8.87
N CYS A 180 -29.12 -22.39 9.21
CA CYS A 180 -29.25 -21.11 8.50
C CYS A 180 -28.87 -21.23 7.02
N ARG A 181 -27.74 -21.88 6.73
CA ARG A 181 -27.24 -22.11 5.38
C ARG A 181 -28.23 -22.91 4.53
N LEU A 182 -28.69 -24.05 5.05
CA LEU A 182 -29.66 -24.91 4.35
C LEU A 182 -30.99 -24.19 4.12
N HIS A 183 -31.47 -23.42 5.11
CA HIS A 183 -32.68 -22.63 4.95
C HIS A 183 -32.53 -21.57 3.84
N ALA A 184 -31.42 -20.82 3.84
CA ALA A 184 -31.16 -19.80 2.82
C ALA A 184 -31.16 -20.37 1.40
N MET A 185 -30.58 -21.56 1.20
CA MET A 185 -30.55 -22.25 -0.10
C MET A 185 -31.95 -22.74 -0.53
N ASN A 186 -32.78 -23.16 0.41
CA ASN A 186 -34.12 -23.69 0.13
C ASN A 186 -35.19 -22.59 -0.01
N HIS A 187 -34.95 -21.41 0.58
CA HIS A 187 -35.88 -20.28 0.62
C HIS A 187 -35.20 -19.00 0.09
N PRO A 188 -34.89 -18.92 -1.22
CA PRO A 188 -34.11 -17.85 -1.82
C PRO A 188 -34.76 -16.45 -1.79
N GLU A 189 -36.04 -16.37 -1.45
CA GLU A 189 -36.81 -15.15 -1.22
C GLU A 189 -36.70 -14.60 0.22
N GLU A 190 -36.17 -15.39 1.16
CA GLU A 190 -36.07 -15.02 2.56
C GLU A 190 -34.65 -14.62 2.99
N PHE A 191 -34.55 -13.72 3.97
CA PHE A 191 -33.29 -13.37 4.61
C PHE A 191 -33.02 -14.29 5.81
N SER A 192 -31.95 -15.07 5.72
CA SER A 192 -31.53 -16.00 6.77
C SER A 192 -30.30 -15.47 7.50
N PHE A 193 -30.43 -15.18 8.79
CA PHE A 193 -29.35 -14.65 9.61
C PHE A 193 -28.95 -15.62 10.71
N TYR A 194 -27.65 -15.90 10.79
CA TYR A 194 -27.03 -16.62 11.89
C TYR A 194 -26.56 -15.63 12.96
N VAL A 195 -27.05 -15.78 14.19
CA VAL A 195 -26.68 -14.95 15.34
C VAL A 195 -25.86 -15.80 16.31
N ASN A 196 -24.64 -15.35 16.61
CA ASN A 196 -23.73 -16.04 17.50
C ASN A 196 -23.24 -15.13 18.62
N TYR A 197 -23.17 -15.69 19.83
CA TYR A 197 -22.59 -15.02 20.99
C TYR A 197 -21.20 -15.61 21.27
N LEU A 198 -20.15 -14.97 20.76
CA LEU A 198 -18.78 -15.43 20.93
C LEU A 198 -18.26 -15.06 22.32
N ASN A 199 -17.84 -16.10 23.06
CA ASN A 199 -16.99 -16.05 24.24
C ASN A 199 -17.55 -15.18 25.39
N GLN A 200 -18.09 -15.85 26.41
CA GLN A 200 -18.73 -15.23 27.57
C GLN A 200 -17.87 -14.18 28.30
N ALA A 201 -16.54 -14.25 28.18
CA ALA A 201 -15.62 -13.32 28.83
C ALA A 201 -15.46 -11.96 28.12
N LYS A 202 -15.81 -11.82 26.84
CA LYS A 202 -15.63 -10.57 26.06
C LYS A 202 -16.91 -10.05 25.39
N SER A 203 -18.06 -10.68 25.64
CA SER A 203 -19.38 -10.31 25.11
C SER A 203 -19.33 -9.83 23.66
N LYS A 204 -18.84 -10.69 22.75
CA LYS A 204 -18.73 -10.32 21.33
C LYS A 204 -19.79 -11.01 20.50
N TRP A 205 -20.80 -10.25 20.09
CA TRP A 205 -21.78 -10.72 19.11
C TRP A 205 -21.16 -10.82 17.72
N GLN A 206 -21.59 -11.84 16.96
CA GLN A 206 -21.32 -11.97 15.54
C GLN A 206 -22.63 -12.30 14.83
N ILE A 207 -22.91 -11.57 13.76
CA ILE A 207 -24.06 -11.81 12.88
C ILE A 207 -23.53 -12.11 11.49
N SER A 208 -24.01 -13.20 10.91
CA SER A 208 -23.69 -13.60 9.54
C SER A 208 -24.98 -13.76 8.75
N TRP A 209 -25.03 -13.17 7.57
CA TRP A 209 -26.08 -13.39 6.59
C TRP A 209 -25.70 -14.57 5.70
N TYR A 210 -26.59 -15.55 5.57
CA TYR A 210 -26.49 -16.59 4.57
C TYR A 210 -27.43 -16.26 3.43
N ASP A 211 -26.90 -16.22 2.21
CA ASP A 211 -27.70 -16.04 1.00
C ASP A 211 -28.06 -17.38 0.35
N PHE A 212 -28.82 -17.32 -0.75
CA PHE A 212 -29.31 -18.51 -1.44
C PHE A 212 -28.21 -19.37 -2.10
N THR A 213 -26.98 -18.85 -2.23
CA THR A 213 -25.82 -19.65 -2.67
C THR A 213 -25.22 -20.46 -1.53
N GLY A 214 -25.66 -20.21 -0.29
CA GLY A 214 -25.09 -20.79 0.93
C GLY A 214 -23.81 -20.09 1.39
N ALA A 215 -23.37 -19.03 0.71
CA ALA A 215 -22.24 -18.22 1.13
C ALA A 215 -22.60 -17.40 2.39
N SER A 216 -21.62 -17.24 3.27
CA SER A 216 -21.79 -16.51 4.52
C SER A 216 -21.10 -15.15 4.45
N THR A 217 -21.84 -14.10 4.79
CA THR A 217 -21.33 -12.73 4.85
C THR A 217 -21.49 -12.16 6.25
N ASN A 218 -20.38 -11.83 6.91
CA ASN A 218 -20.41 -11.19 8.22
C ASN A 218 -20.98 -9.77 8.10
N LEU A 219 -21.99 -9.48 8.91
CA LEU A 219 -22.59 -8.15 8.99
C LEU A 219 -21.87 -7.31 10.03
N SER A 220 -21.70 -6.02 9.72
CA SER A 220 -21.23 -5.06 10.72
C SER A 220 -22.37 -4.75 11.69
N ILE A 221 -22.07 -4.82 12.99
CA ILE A 221 -23.03 -4.45 14.03
C ILE A 221 -22.94 -2.93 14.23
N ASP A 222 -23.98 -2.22 13.80
CA ASP A 222 -24.11 -0.78 14.05
C ASP A 222 -24.59 -0.50 15.49
N ALA A 223 -24.79 0.78 15.82
CA ALA A 223 -25.20 1.19 17.16
C ALA A 223 -26.58 0.61 17.55
N ASN A 224 -27.56 0.68 16.65
CA ASN A 224 -28.93 0.24 16.91
C ASN A 224 -29.00 -1.28 17.12
N LEU A 225 -28.40 -2.06 16.21
CA LEU A 225 -28.30 -3.51 16.32
C LEU A 225 -27.50 -3.89 17.57
N GLY A 226 -26.44 -3.15 17.88
CA GLY A 226 -25.65 -3.32 19.10
C GLY A 226 -26.45 -3.13 20.38
N GLU A 227 -27.36 -2.16 20.44
CA GLU A 227 -28.25 -1.94 21.58
C GLU A 227 -29.26 -3.09 21.75
N TYR A 228 -29.90 -3.55 20.68
CA TYR A 228 -30.82 -4.68 20.74
C TYR A 228 -30.11 -5.98 21.16
N LEU A 229 -28.90 -6.23 20.66
CA LEU A 229 -28.11 -7.40 21.04
C LEU A 229 -27.66 -7.35 22.51
N LYS A 230 -27.31 -6.17 23.04
CA LYS A 230 -27.01 -6.00 24.46
C LYS A 230 -28.23 -6.25 25.34
N ALA A 231 -29.39 -5.72 24.96
CA ALA A 231 -30.64 -5.98 25.68
C ALA A 231 -31.00 -7.47 25.65
N PHE A 232 -30.81 -8.12 24.50
CA PHE A 232 -31.01 -9.56 24.33
C PHE A 232 -30.02 -10.39 25.15
N GLU A 233 -28.76 -9.94 25.26
CA GLU A 233 -27.74 -10.57 26.11
C GLU A 233 -28.16 -10.59 27.58
N ILE A 234 -28.74 -9.50 28.07
CA ILE A 234 -29.22 -9.41 29.45
C ILE A 234 -30.39 -10.39 29.68
N GLU A 235 -31.33 -10.49 28.74
CA GLU A 235 -32.44 -11.45 28.80
C GLU A 235 -31.93 -12.89 28.78
N TYR A 236 -31.04 -13.22 27.84
CA TYR A 236 -30.45 -14.54 27.70
C TYR A 236 -29.65 -14.97 28.92
N LYS A 237 -28.82 -14.08 29.50
CA LYS A 237 -28.04 -14.38 30.72
C LYS A 237 -28.95 -14.72 31.90
N LYS A 238 -30.01 -13.93 32.13
CA LYS A 238 -30.99 -14.21 33.20
C LYS A 238 -31.64 -15.59 33.05
N LEU A 239 -32.07 -15.94 31.83
CA LEU A 239 -32.70 -17.24 31.54
C LEU A 239 -31.68 -18.39 31.60
N SER A 240 -30.45 -18.16 31.16
CA SER A 240 -29.37 -19.14 31.24
C SER A 240 -28.99 -19.46 32.69
N GLU A 241 -28.95 -18.46 33.57
CA GLU A 241 -28.68 -18.66 35.01
C GLU A 241 -29.80 -19.46 35.69
N LEU A 242 -31.06 -19.19 35.34
CA LEU A 242 -32.20 -19.97 35.82
C LEU A 242 -32.16 -21.42 35.31
N ASN A 243 -31.85 -21.61 34.02
CA ASN A 243 -31.75 -22.94 33.43
C ASN A 243 -30.58 -23.75 34.02
N ALA A 244 -29.42 -23.10 34.27
CA ALA A 244 -28.27 -23.75 34.88
C ALA A 244 -28.55 -24.25 36.31
N LYS A 245 -29.43 -23.57 37.06
CA LYS A 245 -29.91 -24.04 38.38
C LYS A 245 -30.80 -25.28 38.27
N LEU A 246 -31.51 -25.44 37.16
CA LEU A 246 -32.45 -26.54 36.92
C LEU A 246 -31.79 -27.76 36.26
N GLN A 247 -30.84 -27.54 35.34
CA GLN A 247 -30.19 -28.59 34.54
C GLN A 247 -28.70 -28.27 34.30
N PRO A 248 -27.79 -28.69 35.21
CA PRO A 248 -26.39 -28.21 35.21
C PRO A 248 -25.43 -28.80 34.15
N GLN A 249 -25.82 -29.79 33.33
CA GLN A 249 -24.83 -30.68 32.67
C GLN A 249 -24.86 -30.84 31.13
N GLU A 250 -25.61 -30.05 30.35
CA GLU A 250 -25.63 -30.25 28.90
C GLU A 250 -25.32 -28.99 28.08
N SER A 251 -24.26 -29.04 27.26
CA SER A 251 -23.91 -27.97 26.32
C SER A 251 -24.95 -27.82 25.20
N GLU A 252 -25.58 -28.92 24.77
CA GLU A 252 -26.69 -28.90 23.81
C GLU A 252 -27.91 -28.17 24.37
N ALA A 253 -28.18 -28.29 25.67
CA ALA A 253 -29.28 -27.58 26.32
C ALA A 253 -29.09 -26.06 26.24
N SER A 254 -27.85 -25.56 26.32
CA SER A 254 -27.57 -24.11 26.15
C SER A 254 -27.89 -23.63 24.74
N ASN A 255 -27.58 -24.40 23.70
CA ASN A 255 -27.87 -24.04 22.31
C ASN A 255 -29.38 -24.08 22.02
N LYS A 256 -30.09 -25.07 22.57
CA LYS A 256 -31.55 -25.18 22.48
C LYS A 256 -32.23 -24.00 23.19
N LEU A 257 -31.79 -23.67 24.40
CA LEU A 257 -32.28 -22.50 25.14
C LEU A 257 -32.05 -21.22 24.35
N PHE A 258 -30.85 -21.00 23.84
CA PHE A 258 -30.54 -19.81 23.03
C PHE A 258 -31.43 -19.72 21.80
N ALA A 259 -31.65 -20.82 21.07
CA ALA A 259 -32.57 -20.87 19.92
C ALA A 259 -34.00 -20.50 20.31
N GLU A 260 -34.48 -21.01 21.45
CA GLU A 260 -35.82 -20.74 21.95
C GLU A 260 -36.00 -19.29 22.39
N VAL A 261 -35.03 -18.74 23.11
CA VAL A 261 -35.02 -17.33 23.53
C VAL A 261 -34.96 -16.42 22.32
N LEU A 262 -34.12 -16.73 21.32
CA LEU A 262 -34.03 -15.97 20.08
C LEU A 262 -35.34 -15.96 19.30
N LYS A 263 -36.13 -17.04 19.37
CA LYS A 263 -37.43 -17.15 18.70
C LYS A 263 -38.55 -16.44 19.46
N LYS A 264 -38.53 -16.45 20.79
CA LYS A 264 -39.61 -15.96 21.66
C LYS A 264 -39.41 -14.53 22.18
N SER A 265 -38.18 -14.02 22.22
CA SER A 265 -37.88 -12.69 22.73
C SER A 265 -38.58 -11.59 21.94
N ALA A 266 -39.09 -10.57 22.63
CA ALA A 266 -39.66 -9.38 22.00
C ALA A 266 -38.61 -8.61 21.16
N LEU A 267 -37.32 -8.82 21.42
CA LEU A 267 -36.20 -8.21 20.69
C LEU A 267 -35.90 -8.90 19.36
N ALA A 268 -36.48 -10.08 19.10
CA ALA A 268 -36.23 -10.82 17.87
C ALA A 268 -36.65 -10.03 16.62
N ASN A 269 -37.81 -9.35 16.66
CA ASN A 269 -38.28 -8.55 15.53
C ASN A 269 -37.40 -7.32 15.24
N PRO A 270 -37.06 -6.47 16.24
CA PRO A 270 -36.09 -5.40 16.04
C PRO A 270 -34.76 -5.87 15.45
N ILE A 271 -34.20 -6.99 15.95
CA ILE A 271 -32.97 -7.59 15.44
C ILE A 271 -33.14 -8.01 13.98
N LYS A 272 -34.25 -8.68 13.62
CA LYS A 272 -34.54 -9.07 12.23
C LYS A 272 -34.52 -7.87 11.28
N VAL A 273 -35.21 -6.80 11.65
CA VAL A 273 -35.34 -5.59 10.82
C VAL A 273 -33.97 -4.93 10.62
N THR A 274 -33.20 -4.72 11.69
CA THR A 274 -31.85 -4.11 11.57
C THR A 274 -30.87 -5.01 10.81
N CYS A 275 -30.96 -6.33 10.96
CA CYS A 275 -30.16 -7.27 10.15
C CYS A 275 -30.47 -7.16 8.65
N LYS A 276 -31.77 -7.08 8.29
CA LYS A 276 -32.20 -6.89 6.90
C LYS A 276 -31.70 -5.55 6.35
N GLU A 277 -31.81 -4.47 7.11
CA GLU A 277 -31.27 -3.16 6.71
C GLU A 277 -29.75 -3.21 6.49
N ALA A 278 -29.00 -3.89 7.36
CA ALA A 278 -27.56 -4.07 7.21
C ALA A 278 -27.20 -4.89 5.95
N ALA A 279 -27.93 -5.97 5.68
CA ALA A 279 -27.74 -6.78 4.47
C ALA A 279 -28.08 -5.98 3.18
N LEU A 280 -29.18 -5.23 3.19
CA LEU A 280 -29.56 -4.37 2.07
C LEU A 280 -28.55 -3.24 1.87
N SER A 281 -28.06 -2.63 2.94
CA SER A 281 -26.98 -1.62 2.88
C SER A 281 -25.72 -2.18 2.22
N LEU A 282 -25.38 -3.44 2.50
CA LEU A 282 -24.27 -4.13 1.82
C LEU A 282 -24.56 -4.32 0.32
N LEU A 283 -25.72 -4.87 -0.03
CA LEU A 283 -26.12 -5.06 -1.44
C LEU A 283 -26.20 -3.75 -2.21
N ASN A 284 -26.59 -2.65 -1.56
CA ASN A 284 -26.66 -1.32 -2.15
C ASN A 284 -25.28 -0.71 -2.48
N LYS A 285 -24.18 -1.35 -2.06
CA LYS A 285 -22.83 -1.03 -2.54
C LYS A 285 -22.54 -1.67 -3.90
N THR A 286 -23.26 -2.73 -4.26
CA THR A 286 -23.20 -3.37 -5.57
C THR A 286 -24.09 -2.59 -6.52
N VAL A 287 -23.49 -1.68 -7.30
CA VAL A 287 -24.20 -0.85 -8.28
C VAL A 287 -24.36 -1.63 -9.58
N VAL A 288 -25.59 -1.70 -10.09
CA VAL A 288 -25.93 -2.38 -11.34
C VAL A 288 -26.72 -1.40 -12.22
N LEU A 289 -26.28 -1.21 -13.45
CA LEU A 289 -26.98 -0.40 -14.46
C LEU A 289 -27.44 -1.28 -15.61
N VAL A 290 -28.70 -1.14 -16.01
CA VAL A 290 -29.28 -1.85 -17.16
C VAL A 290 -29.39 -0.88 -18.32
N ASN A 291 -28.79 -1.23 -19.46
CA ASN A 291 -28.76 -0.46 -20.70
C ASN A 291 -28.38 1.02 -20.53
N PRO A 292 -27.26 1.35 -19.82
CA PRO A 292 -26.81 2.73 -19.78
C PRO A 292 -26.34 3.19 -21.17
N PRO A 293 -26.50 4.47 -21.52
CA PRO A 293 -26.04 5.04 -22.79
C PRO A 293 -24.52 4.88 -22.97
N SER A 294 -24.08 4.65 -24.22
CA SER A 294 -22.75 4.16 -24.60
C SER A 294 -21.58 5.14 -24.38
N ASP A 295 -21.89 6.40 -24.13
CA ASP A 295 -20.99 7.56 -24.07
C ASP A 295 -20.36 7.82 -22.69
N ARG A 296 -20.51 6.89 -21.73
CA ARG A 296 -20.03 7.06 -20.36
C ARG A 296 -18.55 6.69 -20.19
N LYS A 297 -17.69 7.70 -20.05
CA LYS A 297 -16.26 7.56 -19.72
C LYS A 297 -15.95 7.49 -18.21
N SER A 298 -16.97 7.49 -17.33
CA SER A 298 -16.80 7.70 -15.89
C SER A 298 -17.48 6.65 -14.99
N LEU A 299 -17.87 5.48 -15.52
CA LEU A 299 -18.42 4.43 -14.66
C LEU A 299 -17.32 3.85 -13.79
N VAL A 300 -17.50 3.82 -12.47
CA VAL A 300 -16.50 3.36 -11.52
C VAL A 300 -17.14 2.36 -10.58
N SER A 301 -16.50 1.22 -10.36
CA SER A 301 -16.98 0.14 -9.48
C SER A 301 -18.46 -0.24 -9.72
N THR A 302 -18.83 -0.34 -11.00
CA THR A 302 -20.23 -0.48 -11.43
C THR A 302 -20.37 -1.66 -12.38
N TYR A 303 -21.40 -2.48 -12.15
CA TYR A 303 -21.82 -3.51 -13.10
C TYR A 303 -22.76 -2.91 -14.14
N VAL A 304 -22.58 -3.31 -15.39
CA VAL A 304 -23.41 -2.86 -16.50
C VAL A 304 -23.92 -4.06 -17.26
N ILE A 305 -25.24 -4.16 -17.40
CA ILE A 305 -25.90 -5.10 -18.29
C ILE A 305 -26.28 -4.34 -19.55
N LYS A 306 -25.82 -4.79 -20.71
CA LYS A 306 -26.26 -4.32 -22.02
C LYS A 306 -27.09 -5.38 -22.70
N ARG A 307 -28.27 -5.02 -23.16
CA ARG A 307 -29.17 -5.82 -23.99
C ARG A 307 -29.25 -5.14 -25.35
N GLU A 308 -28.49 -5.64 -26.32
CA GLU A 308 -28.54 -5.20 -27.71
C GLU A 308 -29.25 -6.28 -28.55
N GLY A 309 -30.54 -6.08 -28.82
CA GLY A 309 -31.37 -7.08 -29.49
C GLY A 309 -31.53 -8.36 -28.64
N LYS A 310 -30.98 -9.48 -29.12
CA LYS A 310 -30.99 -10.78 -28.42
C LYS A 310 -29.72 -11.05 -27.61
N GLN A 311 -28.70 -10.20 -27.72
CA GLN A 311 -27.42 -10.43 -27.06
C GLN A 311 -27.40 -9.70 -25.71
N LEU A 312 -27.08 -10.44 -24.66
CA LEU A 312 -26.89 -9.92 -23.32
C LEU A 312 -25.41 -9.91 -22.96
N GLU A 313 -24.89 -8.75 -22.63
CA GLU A 313 -23.51 -8.58 -22.19
C GLU A 313 -23.46 -8.02 -20.76
N LEU A 314 -22.61 -8.61 -19.92
CA LEU A 314 -22.34 -8.14 -18.57
C LEU A 314 -20.91 -7.61 -18.48
N TYR A 315 -20.76 -6.38 -18.01
CA TYR A 315 -19.49 -5.71 -17.80
C TYR A 315 -19.31 -5.32 -16.33
N TRP A 316 -18.07 -5.38 -15.86
CA TRP A 316 -17.65 -4.69 -14.65
C TRP A 316 -16.73 -3.53 -15.00
N TYR A 317 -17.04 -2.35 -14.48
CA TYR A 317 -16.16 -1.19 -14.54
C TYR A 317 -15.39 -1.09 -13.24
N ASP A 318 -14.06 -1.15 -13.32
CA ASP A 318 -13.20 -1.09 -12.13
C ASP A 318 -13.13 0.32 -11.51
N SER A 319 -12.26 0.50 -10.50
CA SER A 319 -12.08 1.80 -9.84
C SER A 319 -11.49 2.88 -10.76
N LEU A 320 -10.99 2.52 -11.95
CA LEU A 320 -10.41 3.40 -12.95
C LEU A 320 -11.34 3.56 -14.18
N GLY A 321 -12.53 2.97 -14.13
CA GLY A 321 -13.49 2.93 -15.22
C GLY A 321 -13.08 2.08 -16.41
N LYS A 322 -12.15 1.14 -16.24
CA LYS A 322 -11.86 0.14 -17.26
C LYS A 322 -12.92 -0.95 -17.21
N ALA A 323 -13.55 -1.19 -18.34
CA ALA A 323 -14.53 -2.25 -18.51
C ALA A 323 -13.83 -3.61 -18.65
N LYS A 324 -14.25 -4.57 -17.85
CA LYS A 324 -13.97 -6.00 -18.01
C LYS A 324 -15.27 -6.68 -18.42
N ASN A 325 -15.28 -7.36 -19.58
CA ASN A 325 -16.40 -8.20 -19.97
C ASN A 325 -16.41 -9.46 -19.09
N LEU A 326 -17.59 -9.87 -18.63
CA LEU A 326 -17.82 -10.99 -17.71
C LEU A 326 -18.51 -12.17 -18.42
N GLN A 327 -18.23 -12.38 -19.72
CA GLN A 327 -18.76 -13.51 -20.49
C GLN A 327 -18.36 -14.88 -19.93
N GLU A 328 -17.32 -14.97 -19.11
CA GLU A 328 -16.90 -16.23 -18.49
C GLU A 328 -17.94 -16.81 -17.50
N TYR A 329 -18.96 -16.02 -17.11
CA TYR A 329 -20.02 -16.42 -16.19
C TYR A 329 -21.32 -16.79 -16.92
N SER A 330 -21.26 -17.80 -17.79
CA SER A 330 -22.36 -18.20 -18.67
C SER A 330 -23.65 -18.58 -17.94
N GLU A 331 -23.58 -19.19 -16.77
CA GLU A 331 -24.77 -19.55 -15.97
C GLU A 331 -25.53 -18.33 -15.47
N LEU A 332 -24.81 -17.30 -15.01
CA LEU A 332 -25.40 -16.04 -14.57
C LEU A 332 -26.05 -15.33 -15.76
N LEU A 333 -25.35 -15.27 -16.90
CA LEU A 333 -25.89 -14.65 -18.12
C LEU A 333 -27.18 -15.33 -18.57
N ARG A 334 -27.20 -16.67 -18.61
CA ARG A 334 -28.40 -17.44 -18.92
C ARG A 334 -29.54 -17.14 -17.94
N TRP A 335 -29.24 -16.99 -16.66
CA TRP A 335 -30.25 -16.63 -15.66
C TRP A 335 -30.79 -15.21 -15.88
N ILE A 336 -29.94 -14.22 -16.21
CA ILE A 336 -30.36 -12.85 -16.52
C ILE A 336 -31.22 -12.81 -17.80
N GLU A 337 -30.87 -13.59 -18.82
CA GLU A 337 -31.65 -13.71 -20.08
C GLU A 337 -33.05 -14.27 -19.86
N GLN A 338 -33.23 -15.13 -18.85
CA GLN A 338 -34.54 -15.67 -18.48
C GLN A 338 -35.43 -14.66 -17.74
N GLN A 339 -34.89 -13.51 -17.33
CA GLN A 339 -35.67 -12.46 -16.67
C GLN A 339 -36.21 -11.48 -17.72
N ASP A 340 -37.54 -11.42 -17.87
CA ASP A 340 -38.21 -10.46 -18.75
C ASP A 340 -37.82 -9.02 -18.36
N GLU A 341 -37.92 -8.71 -17.06
CA GLU A 341 -37.52 -7.44 -16.47
C GLU A 341 -36.77 -7.66 -15.14
N LEU A 342 -35.71 -6.89 -14.90
CA LEU A 342 -34.96 -6.93 -13.65
C LEU A 342 -35.63 -6.04 -12.59
N SER A 343 -36.79 -6.46 -12.09
CA SER A 343 -37.51 -5.76 -11.02
C SER A 343 -37.26 -6.39 -9.64
N GLY A 344 -37.25 -5.53 -8.61
CA GLY A 344 -37.19 -5.86 -7.18
C GLY A 344 -36.32 -7.05 -6.79
N GLN A 345 -36.98 -8.21 -6.63
CA GLN A 345 -36.37 -9.46 -6.16
C GLN A 345 -35.35 -10.05 -7.13
N SER A 346 -35.60 -9.96 -8.44
CA SER A 346 -34.63 -10.43 -9.44
C SER A 346 -33.36 -9.58 -9.38
N LEU A 347 -33.49 -8.26 -9.24
CA LEU A 347 -32.34 -7.37 -9.07
C LEU A 347 -31.55 -7.67 -7.79
N LEU A 348 -32.24 -7.98 -6.67
CA LEU A 348 -31.57 -8.40 -5.44
C LEU A 348 -30.78 -9.71 -5.64
N ARG A 349 -31.38 -10.72 -6.28
CA ARG A 349 -30.69 -11.99 -6.58
C ARG A 349 -29.48 -11.78 -7.47
N LEU A 350 -29.61 -10.91 -8.47
CA LEU A 350 -28.50 -10.50 -9.31
C LEU A 350 -27.38 -9.88 -8.47
N LYS A 351 -27.69 -8.90 -7.60
CA LYS A 351 -26.69 -8.27 -6.74
C LYS A 351 -25.98 -9.26 -5.82
N ILE A 352 -26.69 -10.26 -5.30
CA ILE A 352 -26.09 -11.35 -4.50
C ILE A 352 -25.11 -12.14 -5.35
N HIS A 353 -25.50 -12.57 -6.55
CA HIS A 353 -24.58 -13.25 -7.47
C HIS A 353 -23.33 -12.41 -7.75
N LEU A 354 -23.52 -11.14 -8.12
CA LEU A 354 -22.46 -10.19 -8.42
C LEU A 354 -21.53 -9.92 -7.22
N MET A 355 -22.05 -9.97 -5.99
CA MET A 355 -21.24 -9.77 -4.78
C MET A 355 -20.20 -10.87 -4.59
N HIS A 356 -20.50 -12.10 -5.01
CA HIS A 356 -19.61 -13.26 -4.90
C HIS A 356 -18.74 -13.50 -6.13
N MET A 357 -18.93 -12.72 -7.19
CA MET A 357 -18.11 -12.85 -8.38
C MET A 357 -16.66 -12.44 -8.09
N SER A 358 -15.73 -13.28 -8.54
CA SER A 358 -14.30 -12.96 -8.51
C SER A 358 -13.95 -12.00 -9.66
N ILE A 359 -14.33 -10.73 -9.50
CA ILE A 359 -14.05 -9.69 -10.49
C ILE A 359 -12.59 -9.26 -10.50
N ARG A 360 -11.95 -9.41 -9.33
CA ARG A 360 -10.50 -9.39 -9.24
C ARG A 360 -10.03 -10.68 -9.87
N GLY A 361 -10.00 -10.73 -11.21
CA GLY A 361 -9.19 -11.73 -11.92
C GLY A 361 -7.87 -11.71 -11.19
N GLU A 362 -7.45 -12.89 -10.68
CA GLU A 362 -6.33 -13.06 -9.74
C GLU A 362 -5.38 -11.91 -9.97
N VAL A 363 -5.35 -10.92 -9.07
CA VAL A 363 -4.39 -9.83 -9.23
C VAL A 363 -3.09 -10.57 -9.19
N GLU A 364 -2.53 -10.85 -10.38
CA GLU A 364 -1.58 -11.94 -10.59
C GLU A 364 -0.68 -11.90 -9.40
N GLU A 365 -0.56 -12.99 -8.64
CA GLU A 365 0.27 -12.94 -7.44
C GLU A 365 1.66 -12.40 -7.82
N ALA A 366 2.09 -12.66 -9.06
CA ALA A 366 3.19 -12.01 -9.75
C ALA A 366 3.12 -10.46 -9.89
N LYS A 367 1.97 -9.83 -10.18
CA LYS A 367 1.76 -8.36 -10.15
C LYS A 367 1.77 -7.79 -8.73
N ILE A 368 1.12 -8.43 -7.76
CA ILE A 368 1.21 -8.00 -6.35
C ILE A 368 2.66 -8.13 -5.88
N ASN A 369 3.30 -9.25 -6.16
CA ASN A 369 4.71 -9.50 -5.85
C ASN A 369 5.62 -8.55 -6.63
N LYS A 370 5.33 -8.20 -7.89
CA LYS A 370 6.09 -7.18 -8.64
C LYS A 370 5.94 -5.81 -7.99
N ILE A 371 4.73 -5.40 -7.63
CA ILE A 371 4.48 -4.13 -6.94
C ILE A 371 5.16 -4.12 -5.57
N GLN A 372 5.03 -5.18 -4.79
CA GLN A 372 5.72 -5.34 -3.50
C GLN A 372 7.24 -5.36 -3.65
N ASN A 373 7.78 -6.04 -4.67
CA ASN A 373 9.21 -6.06 -4.98
C ASN A 373 9.69 -4.70 -5.47
N LEU A 374 8.86 -3.97 -6.21
CA LEU A 374 9.16 -2.61 -6.67
C LEU A 374 9.13 -1.65 -5.48
N PHE A 375 8.15 -1.75 -4.57
CA PHE A 375 8.15 -1.00 -3.31
C PHE A 375 9.35 -1.35 -2.42
N LYS A 376 9.71 -2.63 -2.28
CA LYS A 376 10.92 -3.08 -1.57
C LYS A 376 12.19 -2.55 -2.23
N LYS A 377 12.25 -2.50 -3.56
CA LYS A 377 13.41 -2.02 -4.33
C LYS A 377 13.55 -0.50 -4.28
N THR A 378 12.44 0.23 -4.33
CA THR A 378 12.40 1.69 -4.39
C THR A 378 12.46 2.34 -3.00
N HIS A 379 11.80 1.75 -1.99
CA HIS A 379 11.68 2.35 -0.65
C HIS A 379 12.36 1.52 0.45
N GLY A 380 12.89 0.33 0.14
CA GLY A 380 13.58 -0.51 1.11
C GLY A 380 12.68 -1.03 2.23
N LEU A 381 13.27 -1.12 3.43
CA LEU A 381 12.62 -1.50 4.68
C LEU A 381 11.71 -0.38 5.19
N ALA A 382 10.45 -0.69 5.48
CA ALA A 382 9.53 0.28 6.07
C ALA A 382 9.85 0.45 7.56
N LEU A 383 10.19 1.68 7.97
CA LEU A 383 10.35 2.07 9.37
C LEU A 383 9.27 3.08 9.72
N ILE A 384 8.41 2.73 10.68
CA ILE A 384 7.40 3.60 11.27
C ILE A 384 7.91 4.05 12.63
N THR A 385 7.91 5.35 12.88
CA THR A 385 8.22 5.91 14.20
C THR A 385 6.94 6.49 14.78
N THR A 386 6.56 6.07 15.98
CA THR A 386 5.29 6.47 16.59
C THR A 386 5.37 6.43 18.10
N ASP A 387 4.59 7.30 18.73
CA ASP A 387 4.48 7.41 20.19
C ASP A 387 3.42 6.45 20.75
N ASP A 388 2.50 5.95 19.90
CA ASP A 388 1.51 4.94 20.28
C ASP A 388 1.34 3.90 19.15
N TRP A 389 2.13 2.84 19.24
CA TRP A 389 2.06 1.76 18.25
C TRP A 389 0.74 0.97 18.29
N LYS A 390 -0.07 1.08 19.35
CA LYS A 390 -1.37 0.39 19.45
C LYS A 390 -2.39 0.96 18.47
N THR A 391 -2.20 2.21 18.03
CA THR A 391 -3.04 2.87 17.02
C THR A 391 -2.81 2.34 15.61
N ILE A 392 -1.69 1.64 15.37
CA ILE A 392 -1.35 1.11 14.05
C ILE A 392 -2.28 -0.08 13.73
N PRO A 393 -3.14 0.03 12.70
CA PRO A 393 -4.14 -1.01 12.41
C PRO A 393 -3.48 -2.34 12.05
N PRO A 394 -4.00 -3.48 12.55
CA PRO A 394 -3.28 -4.72 12.43
C PRO A 394 -3.16 -5.27 11.00
N TYR A 395 -4.00 -4.81 10.08
CA TYR A 395 -4.16 -5.33 8.72
C TYR A 395 -3.50 -4.48 7.63
N LYS A 396 -2.73 -3.42 7.97
CA LYS A 396 -2.24 -2.44 6.99
C LYS A 396 -0.74 -2.53 6.62
N LEU A 397 0.05 -3.43 7.22
CA LEU A 397 1.51 -3.39 7.07
C LEU A 397 2.11 -4.64 6.40
N ILE A 398 3.05 -4.39 5.49
CA ILE A 398 3.77 -5.38 4.70
C ILE A 398 4.74 -6.15 5.62
N LYS A 399 5.04 -7.42 5.29
CA LYS A 399 6.14 -8.17 5.93
C LYS A 399 7.43 -7.34 5.88
N ASP A 400 8.22 -7.37 6.95
CA ASP A 400 9.45 -6.58 7.11
C ASP A 400 9.21 -5.09 7.44
N THR A 401 8.04 -4.74 8.00
CA THR A 401 7.83 -3.41 8.59
C THR A 401 8.35 -3.38 10.02
N TYR A 402 9.18 -2.39 10.32
CA TYR A 402 9.71 -2.11 11.64
C TYR A 402 8.98 -0.92 12.27
N ILE A 403 8.73 -1.01 13.57
CA ILE A 403 8.06 0.03 14.34
C ILE A 403 9.00 0.41 15.49
N LEU A 404 9.45 1.66 15.50
CA LEU A 404 10.25 2.22 16.58
C LEU A 404 9.36 3.10 17.47
N THR A 405 9.37 2.84 18.77
CA THR A 405 8.60 3.55 19.79
C THR A 405 9.46 3.77 21.03
N ARG A 406 8.96 4.56 21.98
CA ARG A 406 9.47 4.59 23.35
C ARG A 406 8.50 3.93 24.32
N GLU A 407 9.02 3.18 25.29
CA GLU A 407 8.23 2.53 26.34
C GLU A 407 8.91 2.67 27.72
N PRO A 408 8.14 2.78 28.82
CA PRO A 408 6.67 2.86 28.86
C PRO A 408 6.13 4.24 28.46
N ASP A 409 6.98 5.27 28.47
CA ASP A 409 6.61 6.67 28.21
C ASP A 409 7.10 7.13 26.82
N PRO A 410 6.28 7.79 25.99
CA PRO A 410 6.67 8.24 24.66
C PRO A 410 7.80 9.28 24.62
N GLN A 411 7.94 10.10 25.65
CA GLN A 411 8.94 11.16 25.74
C GLN A 411 10.22 10.70 26.43
N ASN A 412 10.12 9.91 27.51
CA ASN A 412 11.28 9.59 28.36
C ASN A 412 11.58 8.08 28.44
N GLY A 413 10.80 7.24 27.78
CA GLY A 413 10.98 5.79 27.79
C GLY A 413 12.22 5.30 27.03
N GLU A 414 12.51 4.02 27.19
CA GLU A 414 13.55 3.34 26.42
C GLU A 414 13.11 3.15 24.98
N TRP A 415 14.07 3.20 24.05
CA TRP A 415 13.82 2.89 22.65
C TRP A 415 13.50 1.42 22.48
N VAL A 416 12.34 1.12 21.91
CA VAL A 416 11.90 -0.25 21.62
C VAL A 416 11.60 -0.37 20.14
N LEU A 417 12.23 -1.36 19.50
CA LEU A 417 12.03 -1.70 18.10
C LEU A 417 11.20 -2.99 18.00
N TYR A 418 10.11 -2.93 17.25
CA TYR A 418 9.28 -4.07 16.91
C TYR A 418 9.40 -4.40 15.42
N GLN A 419 9.32 -5.68 15.09
CA GLN A 419 9.18 -6.16 13.72
C GLN A 419 7.82 -6.82 13.55
N ARG A 420 7.13 -6.45 12.47
CA ARG A 420 5.83 -7.02 12.12
C ARG A 420 6.00 -8.43 11.55
N GLN A 421 5.35 -9.40 12.17
CA GLN A 421 5.32 -10.79 11.71
C GLN A 421 4.11 -11.06 10.80
N ARG A 422 4.19 -12.15 10.01
CA ARG A 422 3.02 -12.68 9.29
C ARG A 422 1.89 -12.96 10.28
N GLY A 423 0.67 -12.50 9.96
CA GLY A 423 -0.50 -12.60 10.85
C GLY A 423 -0.70 -11.40 11.78
N GLY A 424 0.06 -10.32 11.62
CA GLY A 424 -0.22 -9.05 12.30
C GLY A 424 0.20 -8.99 13.78
N ARG A 425 1.12 -9.86 14.21
CA ARG A 425 1.74 -9.76 15.53
C ARG A 425 3.02 -8.93 15.45
N ASN A 426 3.26 -8.10 16.47
CA ASN A 426 4.51 -7.36 16.63
C ASN A 426 5.44 -8.15 17.55
N THR A 427 6.66 -8.42 17.11
CA THR A 427 7.69 -9.07 17.93
C THR A 427 8.78 -8.07 18.24
N LYS A 428 9.16 -7.94 19.51
CA LYS A 428 10.27 -7.07 19.92
C LYS A 428 11.57 -7.59 19.31
N VAL A 429 12.31 -6.73 18.64
CA VAL A 429 13.59 -7.05 18.01
C VAL A 429 14.68 -6.92 19.06
N ASN A 430 15.47 -7.98 19.25
CA ASN A 430 16.67 -7.88 20.07
C ASN A 430 17.81 -7.30 19.22
N ILE A 431 18.01 -5.99 19.28
CA ILE A 431 19.06 -5.31 18.51
C ILE A 431 20.47 -5.79 18.86
N LYS A 432 20.68 -6.30 20.08
CA LYS A 432 21.98 -6.83 20.53
C LYS A 432 22.37 -8.13 19.83
N GLU A 433 21.43 -8.81 19.20
CA GLU A 433 21.66 -10.02 18.42
C GLU A 433 21.93 -9.71 16.94
N TRP A 434 22.06 -8.44 16.56
CA TRP A 434 22.37 -8.08 15.17
C TRP A 434 23.77 -8.60 14.78
N PRO A 435 23.88 -9.34 13.65
CA PRO A 435 25.17 -9.86 13.20
C PRO A 435 26.14 -8.74 12.76
N ASN A 436 25.64 -7.58 12.37
CA ASN A 436 26.45 -6.43 11.96
C ASN A 436 26.66 -5.46 13.14
N THR A 437 27.85 -5.52 13.75
CA THR A 437 28.21 -4.67 14.89
C THR A 437 28.25 -3.19 14.54
N ASP A 438 28.69 -2.85 13.33
CA ASP A 438 28.84 -1.45 12.91
C ASP A 438 27.46 -0.80 12.72
N ALA A 439 26.51 -1.57 12.16
CA ALA A 439 25.12 -1.13 12.05
C ALA A 439 24.46 -0.97 13.43
N LEU A 440 24.78 -1.85 14.39
CA LEU A 440 24.30 -1.73 15.78
C LEU A 440 24.85 -0.46 16.44
N GLU A 441 26.16 -0.24 16.39
CA GLU A 441 26.81 0.92 17.00
C GLU A 441 26.28 2.24 16.40
N GLN A 442 26.12 2.30 15.08
CA GLN A 442 25.53 3.47 14.42
C GLN A 442 24.07 3.68 14.83
N PHE A 443 23.28 2.60 14.91
CA PHE A 443 21.89 2.68 15.33
C PHE A 443 21.77 3.22 16.77
N GLU A 444 22.55 2.68 17.70
CA GLU A 444 22.59 3.15 19.10
C GLU A 444 23.10 4.59 19.20
N LEU A 445 24.11 4.96 18.42
CA LEU A 445 24.62 6.33 18.36
C LEU A 445 23.54 7.31 17.90
N ILE A 446 22.81 7.00 16.84
CA ILE A 446 21.71 7.85 16.34
C ILE A 446 20.63 7.99 17.41
N LEU A 447 20.22 6.90 18.05
CA LEU A 447 19.21 6.94 19.12
C LEU A 447 19.70 7.71 20.35
N SER A 448 21.00 7.65 20.67
CA SER A 448 21.59 8.39 21.79
C SER A 448 21.57 9.90 21.58
N LYS A 449 21.86 10.37 20.35
CA LYS A 449 21.82 11.79 19.97
C LYS A 449 20.40 12.37 20.00
N ASN A 450 19.39 11.52 19.84
CA ASN A 450 17.97 11.91 19.82
C ASN A 450 17.23 11.53 21.11
N LYS A 451 17.93 11.34 22.24
CA LYS A 451 17.33 10.91 23.52
C LYS A 451 16.27 11.85 24.09
N HIS A 452 16.26 13.11 23.68
CA HIS A 452 15.34 14.15 24.14
C HIS A 452 14.06 14.24 23.29
N LEU A 453 13.95 13.46 22.21
CA LEU A 453 12.81 13.45 21.31
C LEU A 453 11.96 12.19 21.53
N SER A 454 10.65 12.32 21.28
CA SER A 454 9.77 11.17 21.13
C SER A 454 9.98 10.48 19.79
N ALA A 455 9.51 9.24 19.65
CA ALA A 455 9.67 8.48 18.41
C ALA A 455 8.89 9.13 17.24
N GLY A 456 7.69 9.63 17.51
CA GLY A 456 6.87 10.35 16.53
C GLY A 456 7.51 11.64 16.00
N ASN A 457 8.39 12.26 16.78
CA ASN A 457 9.01 13.54 16.49
C ASN A 457 10.41 13.44 15.84
N LEU A 458 10.86 12.24 15.46
CA LEU A 458 12.13 12.08 14.74
C LEU A 458 12.07 12.71 13.34
N SER A 459 13.11 13.48 12.98
CA SER A 459 13.20 14.12 11.65
C SER A 459 13.24 13.09 10.52
N ALA A 460 12.88 13.51 9.30
CA ALA A 460 12.93 12.62 8.13
C ALA A 460 14.34 12.06 7.88
N GLU A 461 15.37 12.88 8.07
CA GLU A 461 16.77 12.48 7.90
C GLU A 461 17.21 11.42 8.93
N VAL A 462 16.85 11.61 10.21
CA VAL A 462 17.16 10.63 11.26
C VAL A 462 16.46 9.30 10.99
N ARG A 463 15.19 9.35 10.54
CA ARG A 463 14.43 8.15 10.17
C ARG A 463 15.09 7.40 9.00
N GLU A 464 15.65 8.09 8.02
CA GLU A 464 16.37 7.46 6.91
C GLU A 464 17.68 6.81 7.37
N LYS A 465 18.46 7.47 8.24
CA LYS A 465 19.70 6.88 8.80
C LYS A 465 19.41 5.60 9.60
N LEU A 466 18.35 5.61 10.41
CA LEU A 466 17.90 4.43 11.15
C LEU A 466 17.44 3.32 10.20
N ARG A 467 16.71 3.66 9.13
CA ARG A 467 16.29 2.72 8.07
C ARG A 467 17.49 2.06 7.39
N LEU A 468 18.56 2.82 7.12
CA LEU A 468 19.79 2.29 6.53
C LEU A 468 20.50 1.31 7.46
N CYS A 469 20.58 1.62 8.76
CA CYS A 469 21.12 0.70 9.77
C CYS A 469 20.32 -0.60 9.82
N LEU A 470 18.98 -0.52 9.78
CA LEU A 470 18.11 -1.71 9.73
C LEU A 470 18.35 -2.55 8.47
N LYS A 471 18.55 -1.91 7.32
CA LYS A 471 18.89 -2.61 6.08
C LYS A 471 20.21 -3.38 6.19
N ASN A 472 21.20 -2.78 6.83
CA ASN A 472 22.51 -3.39 7.02
C ASN A 472 22.58 -4.35 8.21
N SER A 473 21.60 -4.32 9.12
CA SER A 473 21.57 -5.16 10.32
C SER A 473 21.61 -6.66 10.03
N SER A 474 21.02 -7.07 8.90
CA SER A 474 20.97 -8.47 8.44
C SER A 474 22.09 -8.84 7.47
N VAL A 475 22.83 -7.84 6.98
CA VAL A 475 24.01 -8.06 6.15
C VAL A 475 25.14 -8.42 7.10
N MET A 476 25.51 -9.69 7.15
CA MET A 476 26.78 -10.10 7.73
C MET A 476 27.85 -9.25 7.03
N ASN A 477 28.47 -8.28 7.71
CA ASN A 477 29.74 -7.77 7.25
C ASN A 477 30.61 -9.01 7.11
N GLU A 478 30.99 -9.35 5.88
CA GLU A 478 31.93 -10.43 5.59
C GLU A 478 33.25 -10.03 6.25
N LYS A 479 33.36 -10.20 7.57
CA LYS A 479 34.63 -10.19 8.27
C LYS A 479 35.44 -11.22 7.51
N SER A 480 36.46 -10.73 6.80
CA SER A 480 37.34 -11.55 5.98
C SER A 480 37.63 -12.82 6.75
N ILE A 481 37.14 -13.95 6.21
CA ILE A 481 37.45 -15.26 6.77
C ILE A 481 38.94 -15.56 6.59
N CYS A 482 39.67 -14.73 5.85
CA CYS A 482 41.11 -14.79 5.69
C CYS A 482 41.84 -13.88 6.69
N LYS A 483 42.85 -14.44 7.37
CA LYS A 483 43.83 -13.70 8.17
C LYS A 483 45.25 -13.93 7.62
N PRO A 484 46.02 -12.88 7.34
CA PRO A 484 47.44 -13.02 7.07
C PRO A 484 48.22 -13.21 8.36
N ILE A 485 49.16 -14.16 8.38
CA ILE A 485 50.10 -14.37 9.48
C ILE A 485 51.46 -14.76 8.87
N ASN A 486 52.54 -14.14 9.32
CA ASN A 486 53.88 -14.47 8.80
C ASN A 486 54.37 -15.85 9.25
N ALA A 487 54.24 -16.16 10.54
CA ALA A 487 54.54 -17.48 11.10
C ALA A 487 53.62 -17.77 12.29
N PHE A 488 53.21 -19.03 12.47
CA PHE A 488 52.39 -19.40 13.63
C PHE A 488 53.23 -19.31 14.92
N SER A 489 52.94 -18.34 15.77
CA SER A 489 53.43 -18.33 17.15
C SER A 489 52.51 -19.11 18.10
N ALA A 490 53.04 -19.63 19.20
CA ALA A 490 52.26 -20.37 20.20
C ALA A 490 51.16 -19.53 20.88
N GLN A 491 51.27 -18.20 20.85
CA GLN A 491 50.26 -17.28 21.39
C GLN A 491 49.11 -17.05 20.39
N GLU A 492 49.41 -16.92 19.11
CA GLU A 492 48.40 -16.67 18.06
C GLU A 492 47.49 -17.88 17.81
N GLU A 493 47.97 -19.11 18.07
CA GLU A 493 47.15 -20.32 17.94
C GLU A 493 45.90 -20.31 18.85
N VAL A 494 45.94 -19.59 19.98
CA VAL A 494 44.82 -19.51 20.93
C VAL A 494 43.72 -18.55 20.45
N GLU A 495 44.10 -17.49 19.72
CA GLU A 495 43.21 -16.39 19.31
C GLU A 495 42.49 -16.59 17.96
N LEU A 496 42.86 -17.62 17.20
CA LEU A 496 42.21 -17.88 15.91
C LEU A 496 40.78 -18.41 16.09
N LYS A 497 39.85 -17.79 15.36
CA LYS A 497 38.43 -18.18 15.36
C LYS A 497 38.24 -19.45 14.51
N PRO A 498 37.34 -20.36 14.89
CA PRO A 498 36.95 -21.47 14.04
C PRO A 498 36.45 -21.00 12.66
N PHE A 499 36.66 -21.84 11.65
CA PHE A 499 36.28 -21.61 10.25
C PHE A 499 37.00 -20.44 9.57
N THR A 500 38.16 -20.05 10.08
CA THR A 500 39.04 -19.01 9.50
C THR A 500 40.09 -19.66 8.61
N PHE A 501 40.36 -19.05 7.47
CA PHE A 501 41.52 -19.32 6.63
C PHE A 501 42.71 -18.46 7.07
N VAL A 502 43.86 -19.09 7.25
CA VAL A 502 45.11 -18.40 7.58
C VAL A 502 46.04 -18.51 6.40
N ILE A 503 46.56 -17.37 5.96
CA ILE A 503 47.48 -17.27 4.83
C ILE A 503 48.86 -16.98 5.40
N THR A 504 49.82 -17.81 5.02
CA THR A 504 51.22 -17.67 5.41
C THR A 504 52.11 -17.84 4.18
N LYS A 505 53.38 -17.46 4.26
CA LYS A 505 54.33 -17.59 3.16
C LYS A 505 55.59 -18.28 3.66
N GLU A 506 55.98 -19.37 3.01
CA GLU A 506 57.20 -20.11 3.34
C GLU A 506 58.10 -20.13 2.09
N GLY A 507 59.23 -19.42 2.16
CA GLY A 507 60.10 -19.19 1.00
C GLY A 507 59.37 -18.42 -0.10
N LYS A 508 59.30 -18.99 -1.31
CA LYS A 508 58.58 -18.39 -2.45
C LYS A 508 57.13 -18.89 -2.60
N GLY A 509 56.67 -19.76 -1.71
CA GLY A 509 55.35 -20.41 -1.82
C GLY A 509 54.37 -19.91 -0.78
N TRP A 510 53.21 -19.43 -1.22
CA TRP A 510 52.06 -19.20 -0.34
C TRP A 510 51.54 -20.53 0.23
N GLN A 511 51.08 -20.48 1.47
CA GLN A 511 50.44 -21.59 2.15
C GLN A 511 49.11 -21.12 2.75
N LEU A 512 48.10 -21.96 2.58
CA LEU A 512 46.76 -21.71 3.09
C LEU A 512 46.42 -22.78 4.14
N PHE A 513 45.99 -22.34 5.30
CA PHE A 513 45.53 -23.19 6.39
C PHE A 513 44.07 -22.89 6.68
N TYR A 514 43.32 -23.91 7.08
CA TYR A 514 41.96 -23.79 7.55
C TYR A 514 41.88 -24.20 9.01
N ILE A 515 41.30 -23.33 9.83
CA ILE A 515 41.05 -23.59 11.24
C ILE A 515 39.67 -24.25 11.34
N ASP A 516 39.63 -25.52 11.72
CA ASP A 516 38.36 -26.24 11.80
C ASP A 516 37.52 -25.85 13.04
N SER A 517 36.36 -26.51 13.22
CA SER A 517 35.49 -26.29 14.38
C SER A 517 36.14 -26.62 15.73
N LEU A 518 37.20 -27.45 15.73
CA LEU A 518 37.95 -27.86 16.90
C LEU A 518 39.24 -27.05 17.07
N LYS A 519 39.38 -25.93 16.33
CA LYS A 519 40.59 -25.12 16.24
C LYS A 519 41.84 -25.88 15.76
N LYS A 520 41.69 -27.02 15.10
CA LYS A 520 42.81 -27.73 14.47
C LYS A 520 43.19 -27.03 13.18
N ARG A 521 44.51 -26.88 12.98
CA ARG A 521 45.09 -26.34 11.76
C ARG A 521 45.16 -27.42 10.68
N ILE A 522 44.36 -27.26 9.64
CA ILE A 522 44.36 -28.14 8.47
C ILE A 522 45.09 -27.43 7.33
N ARG A 523 46.22 -27.98 6.88
CA ARG A 523 46.92 -27.46 5.69
C ARG A 523 46.07 -27.74 4.45
N VAL A 524 45.72 -26.71 3.71
CA VAL A 524 44.99 -26.82 2.44
C VAL A 524 45.96 -27.20 1.35
N ALA A 525 45.68 -28.29 0.64
CA ALA A 525 46.46 -28.66 -0.52
C ALA A 525 46.14 -27.70 -1.68
N MET A 526 47.15 -27.03 -2.24
CA MET A 526 46.93 -25.99 -3.26
C MET A 526 46.23 -26.49 -4.53
N HIS A 527 46.30 -27.79 -4.83
CA HIS A 527 45.59 -28.39 -5.96
C HIS A 527 44.09 -28.61 -5.70
N THR A 528 43.64 -28.60 -4.44
CA THR A 528 42.21 -28.69 -4.09
C THR A 528 41.57 -27.33 -3.86
N CYS A 529 42.37 -26.26 -3.81
CA CYS A 529 41.90 -24.89 -3.63
C CYS A 529 41.09 -24.43 -4.86
N PRO A 530 40.02 -23.62 -4.68
CA PRO A 530 39.32 -22.98 -5.79
C PRO A 530 40.28 -22.24 -6.73
N ALA A 531 40.07 -22.36 -8.04
CA ALA A 531 40.97 -21.80 -9.06
C ALA A 531 41.24 -20.30 -8.85
N LEU A 532 40.19 -19.52 -8.56
CA LEU A 532 40.29 -18.08 -8.29
C LEU A 532 41.17 -17.76 -7.08
N ALA A 533 41.07 -18.53 -5.99
CA ALA A 533 41.89 -18.33 -4.80
C ALA A 533 43.37 -18.66 -5.08
N LYS A 534 43.63 -19.69 -5.89
CA LYS A 534 44.98 -20.06 -6.32
C LYS A 534 45.61 -18.98 -7.20
N GLU A 535 44.85 -18.43 -8.15
CA GLU A 535 45.32 -17.35 -9.03
C GLU A 535 45.67 -16.10 -8.23
N LEU A 536 44.82 -15.69 -7.28
CA LEU A 536 45.07 -14.54 -6.41
C LEU A 536 46.37 -14.70 -5.61
N LEU A 537 46.56 -15.86 -4.97
CA LEU A 537 47.79 -16.13 -4.22
C LEU A 537 49.03 -16.16 -5.12
N GLN A 538 48.92 -16.60 -6.38
CA GLN A 538 50.06 -16.60 -7.31
C GLN A 538 50.44 -15.21 -7.82
N GLN A 539 49.50 -14.26 -7.81
CA GLN A 539 49.74 -12.88 -8.26
C GLN A 539 50.41 -12.01 -7.19
N TRP A 540 50.35 -12.40 -5.92
CA TRP A 540 50.90 -11.60 -4.83
C TRP A 540 52.37 -11.91 -4.56
N GLU A 541 53.24 -10.93 -4.79
CA GLU A 541 54.68 -11.02 -4.51
C GLU A 541 55.05 -10.55 -3.09
N MET A 542 54.15 -9.85 -2.40
CA MET A 542 54.35 -9.24 -1.08
C MET A 542 54.29 -10.23 0.08
N GLU A 543 54.63 -9.79 1.30
CA GLU A 543 54.50 -10.61 2.51
C GLU A 543 53.03 -10.65 3.00
N PRO A 544 52.61 -11.70 3.73
CA PRO A 544 51.24 -11.81 4.24
C PRO A 544 50.76 -10.55 4.97
N GLU A 545 51.59 -9.96 5.82
CA GLU A 545 51.23 -8.77 6.62
C GLU A 545 50.94 -7.52 5.78
N ASP A 546 51.46 -7.44 4.56
CA ASP A 546 51.25 -6.32 3.64
C ASP A 546 49.96 -6.44 2.83
N LEU A 547 49.15 -7.49 3.04
CA LEU A 547 47.89 -7.69 2.33
C LEU A 547 46.80 -6.72 2.82
N GLU A 548 46.32 -5.89 1.90
CA GLU A 548 45.25 -4.92 2.16
C GLU A 548 43.91 -5.62 2.48
N PRO A 549 43.04 -5.02 3.31
CA PRO A 549 41.73 -5.58 3.66
C PRO A 549 40.87 -5.94 2.43
N GLU A 550 40.99 -5.18 1.35
CA GLU A 550 40.28 -5.44 0.09
C GLU A 550 40.74 -6.73 -0.59
N GLN A 551 42.06 -7.00 -0.59
CA GLN A 551 42.64 -8.22 -1.14
C GLN A 551 42.20 -9.45 -0.32
N LEU A 552 42.18 -9.31 1.00
CA LEU A 552 41.70 -10.35 1.92
C LEU A 552 40.19 -10.62 1.76
N ALA A 553 39.39 -9.60 1.47
CA ALA A 553 37.96 -9.75 1.19
C ALA A 553 37.70 -10.50 -0.13
N VAL A 554 38.46 -10.19 -1.18
CA VAL A 554 38.35 -10.89 -2.48
C VAL A 554 38.73 -12.37 -2.34
N LEU A 555 39.81 -12.67 -1.61
CA LEU A 555 40.22 -14.05 -1.34
C LEU A 555 39.22 -14.78 -0.43
N SER A 556 38.69 -14.10 0.59
CA SER A 556 37.62 -14.62 1.43
C SER A 556 36.43 -15.06 0.59
N LYS A 557 35.99 -14.21 -0.34
CA LYS A 557 34.89 -14.51 -1.26
C LYS A 557 35.19 -15.72 -2.15
N ALA A 558 36.42 -15.87 -2.62
CA ALA A 558 36.85 -17.02 -3.41
C ALA A 558 36.85 -18.33 -2.61
N LEU A 559 36.98 -18.26 -1.28
CA LEU A 559 37.01 -19.39 -0.37
C LEU A 559 35.66 -19.67 0.33
N ILE A 560 34.62 -18.86 0.07
CA ILE A 560 33.28 -19.08 0.63
C ILE A 560 32.76 -20.46 0.20
N GLY A 561 32.41 -21.29 1.19
CA GLY A 561 31.88 -22.64 0.97
C GLY A 561 32.95 -23.72 0.75
N PHE A 562 34.23 -23.36 0.62
CA PHE A 562 35.31 -24.33 0.55
C PHE A 562 35.58 -24.94 1.93
N LYS A 563 35.46 -26.26 2.05
CA LYS A 563 35.81 -27.02 3.26
C LYS A 563 36.90 -28.02 2.90
N PRO A 564 38.16 -27.79 3.32
CA PRO A 564 39.21 -28.75 3.05
C PRO A 564 38.90 -30.05 3.80
N SER A 565 38.65 -31.11 3.04
CA SER A 565 38.51 -32.45 3.60
C SER A 565 39.89 -32.90 4.09
N ALA A 566 40.16 -32.77 5.39
CA ALA A 566 41.18 -33.60 6.00
C ALA A 566 40.72 -35.04 5.78
N LYS A 567 41.47 -35.82 4.98
CA LYS A 567 41.25 -37.27 4.91
C LYS A 567 41.40 -37.76 6.34
N LEU A 568 40.29 -38.13 6.97
CA LEU A 568 40.30 -38.77 8.28
C LEU A 568 41.22 -39.97 8.14
N ASN A 569 42.31 -39.99 8.92
CA ASN A 569 43.16 -41.15 9.00
C ASN A 569 42.32 -42.28 9.61
N MET A 570 41.75 -43.13 8.76
CA MET A 570 40.84 -44.20 9.19
C MET A 570 41.51 -45.15 10.21
N ASN A 571 42.85 -45.16 10.25
CA ASN A 571 43.63 -45.92 11.24
C ASN A 571 43.54 -45.36 12.67
N GLU A 572 43.14 -44.09 12.85
CA GLU A 572 42.89 -43.51 14.18
C GLU A 572 41.46 -43.81 14.68
N PHE A 573 40.53 -44.14 13.78
CA PHE A 573 39.12 -44.44 14.09
C PHE A 573 38.84 -45.92 14.36
N SER A 574 39.76 -46.83 14.00
CA SER A 574 39.63 -48.26 14.29
C SER A 574 39.50 -48.55 15.80
N GLN A 575 40.16 -47.76 16.65
CA GLN A 575 40.04 -47.86 18.11
C GLN A 575 38.64 -47.45 18.64
N ILE A 576 37.97 -46.51 17.97
CA ILE A 576 36.61 -46.07 18.34
C ILE A 576 35.57 -47.10 17.89
N ALA A 577 35.76 -47.71 16.71
CA ALA A 577 34.90 -48.80 16.23
C ALA A 577 34.95 -50.03 17.15
N GLU A 578 36.11 -50.34 17.73
CA GLU A 578 36.29 -51.45 18.67
C GLU A 578 35.58 -51.22 20.01
N ILE A 579 35.47 -49.96 20.46
CA ILE A 579 34.74 -49.57 21.68
C ILE A 579 33.23 -49.55 21.44
N LEU A 580 32.78 -49.07 20.28
CA LEU A 580 31.35 -48.99 19.95
C LEU A 580 30.74 -50.35 19.60
N GLY A 581 31.51 -51.26 19.00
CA GLY A 581 31.07 -52.62 18.66
C GLY A 581 30.67 -53.47 19.86
N LYS A 582 31.20 -53.19 21.07
CA LYS A 582 30.86 -53.93 22.30
C LYS A 582 29.51 -53.54 22.92
N ARG A 583 28.87 -52.46 22.46
CA ARG A 583 27.63 -51.92 23.08
C ARG A 583 26.33 -52.33 22.38
N SER A 584 26.40 -52.94 21.20
CA SER A 584 25.21 -53.19 20.34
C SER A 584 24.58 -54.58 20.44
N GLN A 585 25.02 -55.47 21.34
CA GLN A 585 24.48 -56.83 21.45
C GLN A 585 23.44 -57.04 22.56
N GLN A 586 22.71 -56.00 23.00
CA GLN A 586 21.55 -56.20 23.87
C GLN A 586 20.28 -55.53 23.36
N LYS A 587 19.33 -56.42 22.99
CA LYS A 587 17.87 -56.24 22.97
C LYS A 587 17.30 -55.21 21.97
N LYS A 588 16.60 -55.72 20.95
CA LYS A 588 15.12 -55.86 21.01
C LYS A 588 14.54 -56.58 19.78
N SER A 589 13.44 -57.25 20.08
CA SER A 589 12.58 -58.15 19.31
C SER A 589 11.70 -57.46 18.27
N HIS A 590 11.43 -58.21 17.20
CA HIS A 590 10.51 -57.95 16.07
C HIS A 590 9.02 -57.89 16.44
N THR A 591 8.23 -57.03 15.77
CA THR A 591 7.13 -57.42 14.86
C THR A 591 6.68 -56.22 13.98
N PRO A 592 6.10 -56.45 12.77
CA PRO A 592 6.20 -55.55 11.61
C PRO A 592 4.94 -54.73 11.29
N VAL A 593 5.12 -53.66 10.52
CA VAL A 593 4.05 -52.83 9.91
C VAL A 593 4.04 -53.05 8.39
N ALA A 594 2.85 -53.20 7.83
CA ALA A 594 2.56 -53.42 6.43
C ALA A 594 2.78 -52.15 5.57
N VAL A 595 3.28 -52.38 4.35
CA VAL A 595 3.57 -51.39 3.30
C VAL A 595 2.38 -51.33 2.34
N ILE A 596 1.96 -50.11 1.98
CA ILE A 596 1.11 -49.87 0.79
C ILE A 596 1.83 -48.83 -0.06
N GLU A 597 2.24 -49.25 -1.25
CA GLU A 597 2.76 -48.43 -2.35
C GLU A 597 1.61 -47.86 -3.17
N ILE A 598 1.71 -46.59 -3.60
CA ILE A 598 1.00 -46.08 -4.77
C ILE A 598 1.96 -45.24 -5.62
N ASN A 599 2.15 -45.69 -6.86
CA ASN A 599 2.85 -45.02 -7.96
C ASN A 599 2.00 -43.88 -8.56
N ALA A 600 2.64 -42.79 -9.00
CA ALA A 600 2.12 -41.97 -10.10
C ALA A 600 3.24 -41.23 -10.84
N THR A 601 3.20 -41.40 -12.16
CA THR A 601 4.05 -40.90 -13.25
C THR A 601 3.74 -39.46 -13.66
N ASN A 602 4.78 -38.75 -14.14
CA ASN A 602 4.76 -37.52 -14.95
C ASN A 602 5.27 -37.86 -16.38
N PRO A 603 5.36 -36.97 -17.40
CA PRO A 603 4.80 -35.60 -17.60
C PRO A 603 4.18 -35.38 -19.02
N GLY A 604 3.68 -34.16 -19.30
CA GLY A 604 3.46 -33.65 -20.66
C GLY A 604 3.58 -32.12 -20.71
N GLU A 605 4.60 -31.62 -21.42
CA GLU A 605 4.86 -30.20 -21.70
C GLU A 605 4.18 -29.77 -23.01
N ASP A 606 3.68 -28.53 -23.08
CA ASP A 606 3.56 -27.80 -24.35
C ASP A 606 3.78 -26.29 -24.16
N ARG A 607 4.55 -25.70 -25.07
CA ARG A 607 5.04 -24.30 -25.06
C ARG A 607 4.22 -23.43 -26.03
N VAL A 608 3.80 -22.24 -25.60
CA VAL A 608 3.34 -21.16 -26.51
C VAL A 608 4.00 -19.82 -26.15
N ALA A 609 4.40 -19.09 -27.19
CA ALA A 609 5.27 -17.92 -27.21
C ALA A 609 4.68 -16.64 -26.56
N GLY A 610 5.53 -15.92 -25.84
CA GLY A 610 5.20 -14.67 -25.15
C GLY A 610 5.42 -13.41 -26.00
N LYS A 611 4.46 -12.46 -25.90
CA LYS A 611 4.61 -11.05 -26.29
C LYS A 611 5.17 -10.24 -25.12
N VAL A 612 6.09 -9.33 -25.41
CA VAL A 612 6.75 -8.43 -24.44
C VAL A 612 5.82 -7.26 -24.05
N PRO A 613 5.59 -6.97 -22.76
CA PRO A 613 4.87 -5.76 -22.35
C PRO A 613 5.81 -4.57 -22.15
N GLY A 614 5.36 -3.39 -22.61
CA GLY A 614 6.06 -2.11 -22.50
C GLY A 614 6.28 -1.65 -21.05
N LYS A 615 7.25 -0.74 -20.89
CA LYS A 615 7.68 -0.19 -19.59
C LYS A 615 6.55 0.58 -18.91
N LEU A 616 6.38 0.32 -17.62
CA LEU A 616 5.39 0.94 -16.74
C LEU A 616 5.87 2.34 -16.31
N ASP A 617 5.09 3.38 -16.57
CA ASP A 617 5.32 4.73 -16.05
C ASP A 617 4.68 4.86 -14.66
N VAL A 618 5.52 5.01 -13.64
CA VAL A 618 5.13 4.97 -12.23
C VAL A 618 4.56 6.32 -11.74
N SER A 619 4.70 7.38 -12.54
CA SER A 619 4.21 8.73 -12.22
C SER A 619 2.68 8.85 -12.21
N GLN A 620 1.96 7.87 -12.78
CA GLN A 620 0.49 7.89 -12.92
C GLN A 620 -0.28 7.27 -11.74
N TYR A 621 0.41 6.82 -10.68
CA TYR A 621 -0.21 6.10 -9.56
C TYR A 621 -0.35 6.99 -8.32
N ALA A 622 -1.60 7.21 -7.87
CA ALA A 622 -1.98 8.04 -6.71
C ALA A 622 -1.44 7.57 -5.34
N VAL A 623 -0.69 6.47 -5.27
CA VAL A 623 -0.07 5.95 -4.04
C VAL A 623 1.19 6.74 -3.65
N ALA A 624 1.77 7.53 -4.56
CA ALA A 624 2.99 8.29 -4.31
C ALA A 624 2.83 9.42 -3.27
N SER A 625 1.62 9.98 -3.09
CA SER A 625 1.37 11.10 -2.16
C SER A 625 1.22 10.68 -0.70
N LEU A 626 0.98 9.40 -0.41
CA LEU A 626 0.79 8.88 0.96
C LEU A 626 2.09 8.68 1.75
N PHE A 627 3.26 8.76 1.10
CA PHE A 627 4.56 8.47 1.72
C PHE A 627 5.53 9.67 1.73
N GLY A 628 5.02 10.89 1.58
CA GLY A 628 5.82 12.10 1.78
C GLY A 628 6.84 12.39 0.68
N HIS A 629 6.56 12.01 -0.57
CA HIS A 629 7.32 12.50 -1.71
C HIS A 629 7.12 14.02 -1.83
N LYS A 630 8.17 14.78 -1.53
CA LYS A 630 8.39 16.11 -2.11
C LYS A 630 9.24 15.92 -3.35
N ASP A 631 8.85 16.57 -4.45
CA ASP A 631 9.60 16.54 -5.69
C ASP A 631 11.05 17.01 -5.47
N SER A 632 12.00 16.21 -5.98
CA SER A 632 13.44 16.39 -5.85
C SER A 632 14.01 17.59 -6.62
N LYS A 633 13.17 18.46 -7.17
CA LYS A 633 13.60 19.71 -7.84
C LYS A 633 13.65 20.93 -6.91
N SER A 634 13.42 20.76 -5.61
CA SER A 634 13.36 21.88 -4.64
C SER A 634 14.58 22.01 -3.72
N LEU A 635 15.68 21.26 -3.94
CA LEU A 635 16.85 21.23 -3.04
C LEU A 635 18.15 21.82 -3.63
N GLU A 636 18.04 22.63 -4.69
CA GLU A 636 19.12 23.53 -5.12
C GLU A 636 18.64 24.99 -5.01
N LYS A 637 18.56 25.51 -3.78
CA LYS A 637 18.57 26.95 -3.45
C LYS A 637 18.46 27.17 -1.94
N SER A 638 19.53 26.85 -1.20
CA SER A 638 19.74 27.40 0.14
C SER A 638 21.20 27.25 0.56
N VAL A 639 22.11 27.82 -0.22
CA VAL A 639 23.42 28.28 0.27
C VAL A 639 23.70 29.59 -0.47
N ILE A 640 24.24 30.57 0.24
CA ILE A 640 24.44 32.00 -0.10
C ILE A 640 23.31 32.90 0.42
N ASP A 641 23.37 33.26 1.71
CA ASP A 641 23.68 34.63 2.15
C ASP A 641 23.68 34.71 3.69
N GLU A 642 24.86 34.56 4.27
CA GLU A 642 25.21 35.21 5.55
C GLU A 642 26.16 36.34 5.19
N THR A 643 25.68 37.59 5.18
CA THR A 643 26.44 38.77 5.60
C THR A 643 25.54 40.00 5.75
N GLU A 644 25.75 40.71 6.85
CA GLU A 644 25.42 42.12 7.11
C GLU A 644 23.95 42.54 7.32
N LYS A 645 23.60 42.76 8.60
CA LYS A 645 22.70 43.85 9.01
C LYS A 645 23.45 44.78 9.96
N PRO A 646 23.47 46.11 9.72
CA PRO A 646 23.79 47.08 10.74
C PRO A 646 22.53 47.42 11.56
N ASN A 647 22.74 47.70 12.85
CA ASN A 647 21.79 48.40 13.72
C ASN A 647 21.37 49.73 13.07
N PRO A 648 20.11 50.16 13.26
CA PRO A 648 19.91 51.22 14.25
C PRO A 648 18.56 51.21 15.00
N ASN A 649 18.61 51.84 16.17
CA ASN A 649 17.60 52.59 16.93
C ASN A 649 16.11 52.44 16.58
#